data_AF-A0A354D0G1-F1
#
_entry.id   AF-A0A354D0G1-F1
#
_cell.length_a   1.000
_cell.length_b   1.000
_cell.length_c   1.000
_cell.angle_alpha   90.00
_cell.angle_beta   90.00
_cell.angle_gamma   90.00
#
_symmetry.space_group_name_H-M   'P 1'
#
loop_
_entity.id
_entity.type
_entity.pdbx_description
1 polymer ?
#
loop_
_entity_poly.entity_id
_entity_poly.type
_entity_poly.pdbx_seq_one_letter_code
_entity_poly.pdbx_strand_id
1 'polypeptide(L)'
;RLAPDDPVLQAYRMLCEKRLRAEDQWARLSSAQVAALQEALGREDSAQRRAEAQTRAVERQIQREQAAWDRQLEAAGRQIAVEQRAQEHAKRLEAARRRQAARLKRLAALRPSSTPPPPTPPPSIETPEPSQPAVALEPAPPPQPSRVTVEIPPGSGEGRAEGTGPGPAVPRPRTPGAVELESVQVQVVEPARVPEGPTPGPPRPPGAVQIFADHMTMVQERNLAQAQGHVRIEFEEGELTCDRLTLFTDTKDAYAEGDVRVRRGKELYRAELAHYNLNTHKGRFLQAAIAQPPWYEGGQAAEHLAEGVMRVTPGYLTSCSHEPPHYRFQGRTATVFAEEALVHGRHVTLFVEDFPLIYLPWLSVADRQSPFFFLPGKNKLWEQFVLMGYRYEWPLDHQGALRWDWRRAFGWGFGVDHHFDTPPEKFGKGLVKLYYNEERNMRRPESDLPKGAGMFRYRALVRHQWRPLPDTSMVTDYQRFSDEDFRKEFLFREEYLEDKISDFMMSTITSTEGYSLGLLETERVNRFNTLDETLQATLDVRPGRIGVSNLFSETKLDAVSFNTKRARSDNDTDAVRVDWFQRLRYALNWFRPVEVTPTAAVRQTYYTKDIQGGAERPQGKRDVLSGQFSLGSDASLKLFRIFPVASNVAGLNLNLLRHVVTPTVAYTYVHQPTAPSSLFSFSAAEGPSNRVTFGLENKLQTKRPSGAAGKLRSVDLARWTVSLPYTFRGNANKPGGRFGDWSFDLELTPWRWLRIESDWAYPSHFLKNSRDRRMTSWNLDVVMAGGRRGQTKTPST
;
A
#
# COMPACT_ATOMS: atom_id res chain seq x y z
N ARG A 1 -43.28 -24.92 16.60
CA ARG A 1 -44.04 -26.15 16.31
C ARG A 1 -45.45 -25.73 15.94
N LEU A 2 -45.71 -25.53 14.65
CA LEU A 2 -47.06 -25.37 14.11
C LEU A 2 -47.86 -26.62 14.46
N ALA A 3 -49.10 -26.43 14.91
CA ALA A 3 -50.01 -27.55 15.15
C ALA A 3 -50.29 -28.27 13.81
N PRO A 4 -50.63 -29.57 13.81
CA PRO A 4 -51.03 -30.30 12.60
C PRO A 4 -52.14 -29.62 11.78
N ASP A 5 -52.95 -28.78 12.46
CA ASP A 5 -54.10 -28.04 11.92
C ASP A 5 -53.79 -26.56 11.61
N ASP A 6 -52.51 -26.16 11.62
CA ASP A 6 -52.14 -24.76 11.37
C ASP A 6 -52.52 -24.33 9.93
N PRO A 7 -53.20 -23.18 9.75
CA PRO A 7 -53.66 -22.71 8.45
C PRO A 7 -52.53 -22.50 7.43
N VAL A 8 -51.30 -22.20 7.87
CA VAL A 8 -50.12 -22.05 6.98
C VAL A 8 -49.65 -23.43 6.49
N LEU A 9 -49.64 -24.43 7.37
CA LEU A 9 -49.31 -25.81 7.03
C LEU A 9 -50.35 -26.42 6.08
N GLN A 10 -51.64 -26.13 6.32
CA GLN A 10 -52.74 -26.54 5.46
C GLN A 10 -52.70 -25.85 4.09
N ALA A 11 -52.41 -24.55 4.03
CA ALA A 11 -52.26 -23.82 2.76
C ALA A 11 -51.07 -24.34 1.94
N TYR A 12 -49.95 -24.66 2.61
CA TYR A 12 -48.78 -25.24 1.96
C TYR A 12 -49.05 -26.65 1.42
N ARG A 13 -49.64 -27.54 2.24
CA ARG A 13 -50.09 -28.88 1.79
C ARG A 13 -51.08 -28.78 0.64
N MET A 14 -52.02 -27.84 0.71
CA MET A 14 -52.99 -27.59 -0.36
C MET A 14 -52.30 -27.10 -1.64
N LEU A 15 -51.25 -26.29 -1.56
CA LEU A 15 -50.46 -25.87 -2.73
C LEU A 15 -49.67 -27.03 -3.34
N CYS A 16 -49.05 -27.87 -2.50
CA CYS A 16 -48.38 -29.09 -2.94
C CYS A 16 -49.36 -30.07 -3.59
N GLU A 17 -50.51 -30.33 -2.97
CA GLU A 17 -51.57 -31.18 -3.53
C GLU A 17 -52.19 -30.59 -4.81
N LYS A 18 -52.42 -29.27 -4.86
CA LYS A 18 -52.97 -28.59 -6.03
C LYS A 18 -52.01 -28.65 -7.21
N ARG A 19 -50.70 -28.63 -6.95
CA ARG A 19 -49.65 -28.86 -7.96
C ARG A 19 -49.55 -30.32 -8.38
N LEU A 20 -49.83 -31.27 -7.49
CA LEU A 20 -49.88 -32.71 -7.78
C LEU A 20 -51.14 -33.13 -8.58
N ARG A 21 -52.28 -32.44 -8.38
CA ARG A 21 -53.57 -32.70 -9.04
C ARG A 21 -53.78 -31.91 -10.34
N ALA A 22 -52.92 -30.93 -10.65
CA ALA A 22 -53.07 -30.05 -11.82
C ALA A 22 -52.96 -30.78 -13.17
N GLU A 23 -52.42 -32.01 -13.22
CA GLU A 23 -52.36 -32.80 -14.46
C GLU A 23 -53.68 -33.52 -14.79
N ASP A 24 -54.53 -33.85 -13.80
CA ASP A 24 -55.78 -34.61 -14.01
C ASP A 24 -57.01 -33.72 -14.32
N GLN A 25 -56.90 -32.40 -14.14
CA GLN A 25 -58.03 -31.46 -14.33
C GLN A 25 -58.25 -31.05 -15.80
N TRP A 26 -57.32 -31.36 -16.70
CA TRP A 26 -57.45 -31.04 -18.13
C TRP A 26 -58.50 -31.91 -18.85
N ALA A 27 -58.86 -33.07 -18.29
CA ALA A 27 -59.76 -34.04 -18.92
C ALA A 27 -61.27 -33.78 -18.69
N ARG A 28 -61.66 -32.79 -17.85
CA ARG A 28 -63.06 -32.57 -17.42
C ARG A 28 -63.67 -31.21 -17.79
N LEU A 29 -62.97 -30.38 -18.55
CA LEU A 29 -63.45 -29.05 -18.92
C LEU A 29 -64.48 -29.13 -20.06
N SER A 30 -65.64 -28.50 -19.87
CA SER A 30 -66.65 -28.36 -20.94
C SER A 30 -66.11 -27.51 -22.09
N SER A 31 -66.58 -27.71 -23.32
CA SER A 31 -66.07 -27.03 -24.52
C SER A 31 -66.08 -25.49 -24.42
N ALA A 32 -67.04 -24.91 -23.69
CA ALA A 32 -67.10 -23.47 -23.41
C ALA A 32 -66.03 -23.01 -22.39
N GLN A 33 -65.71 -23.83 -21.38
CA GLN A 33 -64.65 -23.54 -20.41
C GLN A 33 -63.25 -23.74 -20.99
N VAL A 34 -63.09 -24.72 -21.89
CA VAL A 34 -61.87 -24.90 -22.69
C VAL A 34 -61.65 -23.71 -23.60
N ALA A 35 -62.69 -23.20 -24.28
CA ALA A 35 -62.58 -22.02 -25.13
C ALA A 35 -62.19 -20.75 -24.34
N ALA A 36 -62.79 -20.54 -23.15
CA ALA A 36 -62.45 -19.41 -22.29
C ALA A 36 -61.02 -19.50 -21.71
N LEU A 37 -60.55 -20.70 -21.36
CA LEU A 37 -59.17 -20.96 -20.94
C LEU A 37 -58.19 -20.80 -22.10
N GLN A 38 -58.53 -21.24 -23.31
CA GLN A 38 -57.70 -21.04 -24.51
C GLN A 38 -57.59 -19.55 -24.88
N GLU A 39 -58.65 -18.76 -24.67
CA GLU A 39 -58.63 -17.32 -24.91
C GLU A 39 -57.82 -16.57 -23.83
N ALA A 40 -57.95 -16.96 -22.56
CA ALA A 40 -57.16 -16.40 -21.45
C ALA A 40 -55.67 -16.77 -21.56
N LEU A 41 -55.37 -18.04 -21.85
CA LEU A 41 -54.02 -18.52 -22.12
C LEU A 41 -53.47 -17.87 -23.40
N GLY A 42 -54.28 -17.65 -24.43
CA GLY A 42 -53.87 -16.91 -25.63
C GLY A 42 -53.52 -15.45 -25.35
N ARG A 43 -54.21 -14.78 -24.40
CA ARG A 43 -53.86 -13.42 -23.96
C ARG A 43 -52.60 -13.38 -23.10
N GLU A 44 -52.42 -14.34 -22.19
CA GLU A 44 -51.21 -14.49 -21.38
C GLU A 44 -50.00 -14.87 -22.23
N ASP A 45 -50.14 -15.80 -23.17
CA ASP A 45 -49.10 -16.22 -24.10
C ASP A 45 -48.76 -15.07 -25.08
N SER A 46 -49.75 -14.26 -25.48
CA SER A 46 -49.50 -13.00 -26.21
C SER A 46 -48.82 -11.93 -25.35
N ALA A 47 -49.01 -11.93 -24.02
CA ALA A 47 -48.36 -11.01 -23.10
C ALA A 47 -46.93 -11.46 -22.77
N GLN A 48 -46.71 -12.76 -22.57
CA GLN A 48 -45.40 -13.38 -22.42
C GLN A 48 -44.58 -13.27 -23.70
N ARG A 49 -45.15 -13.51 -24.89
CA ARG A 49 -44.45 -13.25 -26.16
C ARG A 49 -44.09 -11.78 -26.35
N ARG A 50 -44.90 -10.84 -25.83
CA ARG A 50 -44.57 -9.40 -25.83
C ARG A 50 -43.47 -9.06 -24.82
N ALA A 51 -43.51 -9.63 -23.62
CA ALA A 51 -42.47 -9.46 -22.60
C ALA A 51 -41.15 -10.10 -23.03
N GLU A 52 -41.17 -11.32 -23.55
CA GLU A 52 -40.00 -11.99 -24.14
C GLU A 52 -39.50 -11.25 -25.38
N ALA A 53 -40.37 -10.70 -26.23
CA ALA A 53 -39.93 -9.87 -27.35
C ALA A 53 -39.24 -8.58 -26.87
N GLN A 54 -39.70 -7.98 -25.76
CA GLN A 54 -39.05 -6.84 -25.11
C GLN A 54 -37.71 -7.23 -24.49
N THR A 55 -37.64 -8.33 -23.73
CA THR A 55 -36.39 -8.84 -23.15
C THR A 55 -35.39 -9.22 -24.22
N ARG A 56 -35.81 -9.93 -25.28
CA ARG A 56 -34.97 -10.24 -26.45
C ARG A 56 -34.63 -9.00 -27.28
N ALA A 57 -35.40 -7.92 -27.22
CA ALA A 57 -35.03 -6.64 -27.84
C ALA A 57 -33.96 -5.92 -27.03
N VAL A 58 -34.08 -5.93 -25.69
CA VAL A 58 -33.07 -5.40 -24.76
C VAL A 58 -31.77 -6.21 -24.84
N GLU A 59 -31.84 -7.55 -24.85
CA GLU A 59 -30.67 -8.42 -25.05
C GLU A 59 -30.04 -8.20 -26.43
N ARG A 60 -30.84 -8.03 -27.50
CA ARG A 60 -30.31 -7.68 -28.82
C ARG A 60 -29.68 -6.29 -28.84
N GLN A 61 -30.15 -5.35 -28.02
CA GLN A 61 -29.55 -4.02 -27.88
C GLN A 61 -28.23 -4.10 -27.11
N ILE A 62 -28.19 -4.83 -26.01
CA ILE A 62 -26.96 -5.10 -25.23
C ILE A 62 -25.93 -5.84 -26.08
N GLN A 63 -26.33 -6.86 -26.84
CA GLN A 63 -25.42 -7.58 -27.75
C GLN A 63 -24.96 -6.71 -28.93
N ARG A 64 -25.80 -5.80 -29.45
CA ARG A 64 -25.38 -4.83 -30.47
C ARG A 64 -24.37 -3.82 -29.91
N GLU A 65 -24.56 -3.37 -28.67
CA GLU A 65 -23.63 -2.49 -27.97
C GLU A 65 -22.31 -3.20 -27.67
N GLN A 66 -22.35 -4.43 -27.13
CA GLN A 66 -21.15 -5.26 -26.93
C GLN A 66 -20.42 -5.52 -28.25
N ALA A 67 -21.12 -5.91 -29.33
CA ALA A 67 -20.50 -6.10 -30.64
C ALA A 67 -20.00 -4.78 -31.27
N ALA A 68 -20.54 -3.62 -30.89
CA ALA A 68 -19.99 -2.32 -31.28
C ALA A 68 -18.70 -2.01 -30.52
N TRP A 69 -18.68 -2.27 -29.21
CA TRP A 69 -17.50 -2.17 -28.35
C TRP A 69 -16.38 -3.11 -28.81
N ASP A 70 -16.68 -4.37 -29.11
CA ASP A 70 -15.71 -5.36 -29.60
C ASP A 70 -15.14 -4.95 -30.96
N ARG A 71 -15.97 -4.40 -31.86
CA ARG A 71 -15.49 -3.85 -33.14
C ARG A 71 -14.59 -2.64 -32.95
N GLN A 72 -14.86 -1.78 -31.97
CA GLN A 72 -13.99 -0.66 -31.62
C GLN A 72 -12.66 -1.13 -31.03
N LEU A 73 -12.69 -2.13 -30.14
CA LEU A 73 -11.50 -2.78 -29.58
C LEU A 73 -10.64 -3.46 -30.65
N GLU A 74 -11.26 -4.19 -31.58
CA GLU A 74 -10.54 -4.78 -32.71
C GLU A 74 -10.00 -3.73 -33.69
N ALA A 75 -10.73 -2.63 -33.92
CA ALA A 75 -10.24 -1.53 -34.76
C ALA A 75 -9.04 -0.83 -34.12
N ALA A 76 -9.09 -0.58 -32.81
CA ALA A 76 -7.97 -0.05 -32.03
C ALA A 76 -6.78 -1.04 -32.02
N GLY A 77 -7.03 -2.33 -31.82
CA GLY A 77 -6.02 -3.37 -31.90
C GLY A 77 -5.37 -3.48 -33.29
N ARG A 78 -6.16 -3.33 -34.36
CA ARG A 78 -5.64 -3.28 -35.75
C ARG A 78 -4.79 -2.04 -36.00
N GLN A 79 -5.17 -0.87 -35.49
CA GLN A 79 -4.35 0.34 -35.58
C GLN A 79 -3.02 0.17 -34.84
N ILE A 80 -3.05 -0.34 -33.61
CA ILE A 80 -1.84 -0.62 -32.82
C ILE A 80 -0.94 -1.64 -33.55
N ALA A 81 -1.50 -2.68 -34.15
CA ALA A 81 -0.74 -3.66 -34.93
C ALA A 81 -0.14 -3.08 -36.22
N VAL A 82 -0.85 -2.17 -36.89
CA VAL A 82 -0.33 -1.43 -38.06
C VAL A 82 0.81 -0.50 -37.66
N GLU A 83 0.68 0.23 -36.54
CA GLU A 83 1.74 1.08 -36.00
C GLU A 83 2.97 0.26 -35.59
N GLN A 84 2.79 -0.88 -34.93
CA GLN A 84 3.89 -1.78 -34.57
C GLN A 84 4.60 -2.33 -35.81
N ARG A 85 3.86 -2.75 -36.84
CA ARG A 85 4.45 -3.19 -38.12
C ARG A 85 5.15 -2.05 -38.87
N ALA A 86 4.62 -0.83 -38.83
CA ALA A 86 5.27 0.34 -39.41
C ALA A 86 6.58 0.68 -38.67
N GLN A 87 6.59 0.58 -37.34
CA GLN A 87 7.80 0.75 -36.53
C GLN A 87 8.85 -0.35 -36.79
N GLU A 88 8.43 -1.61 -36.93
CA GLU A 88 9.33 -2.70 -37.29
C GLU A 88 9.89 -2.56 -38.72
N HIS A 89 9.05 -2.14 -39.68
CA HIS A 89 9.46 -1.88 -41.06
C HIS A 89 10.44 -0.69 -41.12
N ALA A 90 10.19 0.37 -40.36
CA ALA A 90 11.10 1.51 -40.23
C ALA A 90 12.46 1.07 -39.65
N LYS A 91 12.46 0.25 -38.59
CA LYS A 91 13.70 -0.35 -38.04
C LYS A 91 14.44 -1.21 -39.06
N ARG A 92 13.73 -2.00 -39.88
CA ARG A 92 14.34 -2.83 -40.94
C ARG A 92 14.92 -1.98 -42.07
N LEU A 93 14.22 -0.93 -42.51
CA LEU A 93 14.71 0.03 -43.51
C LEU A 93 15.96 0.77 -43.02
N GLU A 94 15.98 1.17 -41.75
CA GLU A 94 17.14 1.82 -41.15
C GLU A 94 18.34 0.86 -41.05
N ALA A 95 18.09 -0.39 -40.68
CA ALA A 95 19.11 -1.45 -40.69
C ALA A 95 19.63 -1.75 -42.11
N ALA A 96 18.77 -1.77 -43.12
CA ALA A 96 19.13 -1.94 -44.53
C ALA A 96 19.96 -0.75 -45.05
N ARG A 97 19.56 0.50 -44.74
CA ARG A 97 20.32 1.71 -45.05
C ARG A 97 21.71 1.70 -44.41
N ARG A 98 21.83 1.26 -43.15
CA ARG A 98 23.13 1.09 -42.47
C ARG A 98 24.00 0.04 -43.17
N ARG A 99 23.42 -1.10 -43.59
CA ARG A 99 24.15 -2.13 -44.35
C ARG A 99 24.59 -1.62 -45.73
N GLN A 100 23.74 -0.87 -46.43
CA GLN A 100 24.05 -0.31 -47.74
C GLN A 100 25.11 0.81 -47.64
N ALA A 101 25.04 1.67 -46.62
CA ALA A 101 26.06 2.66 -46.31
C ALA A 101 27.40 2.01 -45.95
N ALA A 102 27.39 0.93 -45.16
CA ALA A 102 28.59 0.15 -44.86
C ALA A 102 29.18 -0.52 -46.10
N ARG A 103 28.34 -1.04 -47.01
CA ARG A 103 28.76 -1.63 -48.29
C ARG A 103 29.33 -0.57 -49.25
N LEU A 104 28.71 0.59 -49.36
CA LEU A 104 29.21 1.72 -50.17
C LEU A 104 30.54 2.25 -49.61
N LYS A 105 30.68 2.33 -48.28
CA LYS A 105 31.93 2.72 -47.64
C LYS A 105 33.05 1.70 -47.89
N ARG A 106 32.73 0.39 -47.89
CA ARG A 106 33.67 -0.68 -48.29
C ARG A 106 34.02 -0.62 -49.78
N LEU A 107 33.06 -0.35 -50.66
CA LEU A 107 33.30 -0.22 -52.11
C LEU A 107 34.09 1.05 -52.46
N ALA A 108 33.87 2.16 -51.73
CA ALA A 108 34.65 3.38 -51.87
C ALA A 108 36.11 3.19 -51.41
N ALA A 109 36.33 2.37 -50.39
CA ALA A 109 37.68 1.97 -49.95
C ALA A 109 38.38 1.01 -50.93
N LEU A 110 37.66 0.44 -51.89
CA LEU A 110 38.19 -0.46 -52.93
C LEU A 110 38.35 0.23 -54.30
N ARG A 111 38.00 1.52 -54.43
CA ARG A 111 38.31 2.30 -55.64
C ARG A 111 39.79 2.75 -55.58
N PRO A 112 40.64 2.37 -56.55
CA PRO A 112 41.97 2.95 -56.65
C PRO A 112 41.82 4.41 -57.08
N SER A 113 42.21 5.35 -56.20
CA SER A 113 42.36 6.75 -56.57
C SER A 113 43.65 6.92 -57.36
N SER A 114 43.53 6.94 -58.69
CA SER A 114 44.56 7.44 -59.59
C SER A 114 44.58 8.97 -59.54
N THR A 115 45.44 9.54 -58.72
CA THR A 115 45.83 10.96 -58.86
C THR A 115 47.29 11.10 -58.43
N PRO A 116 48.20 11.59 -59.28
CA PRO A 116 49.63 11.64 -59.00
C PRO A 116 49.98 12.85 -58.09
N PRO A 117 51.12 12.79 -57.38
CA PRO A 117 51.51 13.81 -56.40
C PRO A 117 52.07 15.08 -57.07
N PRO A 118 51.89 16.28 -56.47
CA PRO A 118 52.54 17.50 -56.93
C PRO A 118 53.97 17.64 -56.36
N PRO A 119 54.84 18.41 -57.04
CA PRO A 119 56.28 18.49 -56.77
C PRO A 119 56.67 19.55 -55.72
N THR A 120 57.80 19.33 -55.05
CA THR A 120 58.51 20.25 -54.15
C THR A 120 59.16 21.44 -54.87
N PRO A 121 59.11 22.66 -54.30
CA PRO A 121 60.01 23.78 -54.63
C PRO A 121 60.98 24.19 -53.47
N PRO A 122 62.00 25.06 -53.75
CA PRO A 122 63.36 25.04 -53.16
C PRO A 122 63.63 26.21 -52.14
N PRO A 123 64.89 26.50 -51.69
CA PRO A 123 65.20 27.05 -50.34
C PRO A 123 65.56 28.55 -50.23
N SER A 124 65.61 29.02 -48.96
CA SER A 124 66.40 30.12 -48.34
C SER A 124 66.04 31.62 -48.55
N ILE A 125 65.99 32.41 -47.44
CA ILE A 125 66.87 33.58 -47.08
C ILE A 125 66.29 34.45 -45.92
N GLU A 126 67.07 34.53 -44.83
CA GLU A 126 67.46 35.61 -43.88
C GLU A 126 66.48 36.55 -43.08
N THR A 127 66.50 36.37 -41.73
CA THR A 127 66.87 37.27 -40.58
C THR A 127 66.46 38.77 -40.50
N PRO A 128 66.34 39.44 -39.30
CA PRO A 128 67.00 39.12 -38.03
C PRO A 128 66.23 39.22 -36.67
N GLU A 129 66.88 38.59 -35.69
CA GLU A 129 66.81 38.61 -34.21
C GLU A 129 67.01 40.02 -33.57
N PRO A 130 66.82 40.27 -32.24
CA PRO A 130 67.33 39.50 -31.08
C PRO A 130 66.32 39.33 -29.92
N SER A 131 66.47 38.53 -28.85
CA SER A 131 67.66 38.16 -28.05
C SER A 131 67.30 36.97 -27.12
N GLN A 132 68.22 36.01 -27.03
CA GLN A 132 68.31 34.89 -26.06
C GLN A 132 68.81 35.40 -24.66
N PRO A 133 69.06 34.59 -23.59
CA PRO A 133 69.27 33.11 -23.48
C PRO A 133 68.64 32.48 -22.19
N ALA A 134 68.82 31.24 -21.70
CA ALA A 134 69.64 30.03 -21.96
C ALA A 134 68.90 28.83 -21.27
N VAL A 135 68.86 27.59 -21.79
CA VAL A 135 69.75 26.40 -21.50
C VAL A 135 69.63 25.92 -20.02
N ALA A 136 69.47 24.64 -19.61
CA ALA A 136 69.93 23.31 -20.06
C ALA A 136 69.17 22.17 -19.30
N LEU A 137 68.81 21.06 -19.95
CA LEU A 137 69.40 19.69 -19.91
C LEU A 137 69.04 18.76 -18.73
N GLU A 138 68.33 17.67 -19.06
CA GLU A 138 68.40 16.35 -18.39
C GLU A 138 69.69 15.61 -18.76
N PRO A 139 70.16 14.68 -17.91
CA PRO A 139 70.52 13.36 -18.42
C PRO A 139 70.12 12.15 -17.52
N ALA A 140 69.68 11.08 -18.18
CA ALA A 140 69.82 9.61 -18.03
C ALA A 140 70.22 8.88 -16.68
N PRO A 141 69.86 7.56 -16.54
CA PRO A 141 69.71 6.74 -15.29
C PRO A 141 70.98 5.93 -14.92
N PRO A 142 71.14 5.03 -13.89
CA PRO A 142 70.30 3.85 -13.47
C PRO A 142 70.45 3.48 -11.95
N PRO A 143 70.38 2.22 -11.39
CA PRO A 143 69.77 0.94 -11.79
C PRO A 143 68.88 0.28 -10.68
N GLN A 144 68.19 -0.83 -11.01
CA GLN A 144 67.72 -1.83 -10.02
C GLN A 144 68.89 -2.72 -9.56
N PRO A 145 68.78 -3.39 -8.40
CA PRO A 145 68.81 -4.85 -8.42
C PRO A 145 67.88 -5.59 -7.44
N SER A 146 67.32 -6.69 -7.94
CA SER A 146 67.30 -8.07 -7.39
C SER A 146 66.72 -8.41 -6.00
N ARG A 147 65.56 -9.07 -6.08
CA ARG A 147 65.14 -10.33 -5.40
C ARG A 147 66.16 -11.02 -4.45
N VAL A 148 65.80 -11.23 -3.18
CA VAL A 148 66.23 -12.37 -2.33
C VAL A 148 65.10 -12.77 -1.37
N THR A 149 65.07 -14.06 -1.07
CA THR A 149 64.05 -14.91 -0.45
C THR A 149 64.42 -15.22 1.02
N VAL A 150 63.40 -15.30 1.90
CA VAL A 150 63.27 -16.13 3.13
C VAL A 150 64.28 -15.96 4.29
N GLU A 151 63.77 -15.77 5.53
CA GLU A 151 63.96 -16.68 6.69
C GLU A 151 63.29 -16.12 7.98
N ILE A 152 62.57 -17.00 8.68
CA ILE A 152 62.15 -16.96 10.10
C ILE A 152 63.23 -17.79 10.83
N PRO A 153 63.80 -17.50 12.03
CA PRO A 153 63.14 -17.46 13.37
C PRO A 153 63.95 -16.64 14.44
N PRO A 154 63.99 -16.96 15.76
CA PRO A 154 62.96 -17.15 16.80
C PRO A 154 63.14 -16.23 18.04
N GLY A 155 62.10 -16.16 18.88
CA GLY A 155 62.24 -16.48 20.31
C GLY A 155 62.53 -15.39 21.36
N SER A 156 61.77 -15.49 22.46
CA SER A 156 62.04 -15.06 23.86
C SER A 156 62.07 -13.54 24.13
N GLY A 157 61.57 -13.01 25.24
CA GLY A 157 61.02 -13.59 26.47
C GLY A 157 60.75 -12.48 27.49
N GLU A 158 59.67 -12.66 28.25
CA GLU A 158 59.59 -12.46 29.71
C GLU A 158 59.65 -11.06 30.35
N GLY A 159 58.85 -10.92 31.41
CA GLY A 159 58.91 -9.85 32.42
C GLY A 159 57.54 -9.23 32.74
N ARG A 160 56.69 -9.94 33.51
CA ARG A 160 56.31 -9.64 34.93
C ARG A 160 55.69 -8.26 35.14
N ALA A 161 54.40 -8.11 35.47
CA ALA A 161 53.61 -8.54 36.63
C ALA A 161 53.72 -7.60 37.85
N GLU A 162 52.60 -6.92 38.16
CA GLU A 162 52.05 -6.50 39.47
C GLU A 162 50.66 -5.88 39.15
N GLY A 163 49.51 -6.19 39.73
CA GLY A 163 49.15 -7.03 40.87
C GLY A 163 48.44 -6.24 41.97
N THR A 164 47.13 -5.94 41.85
CA THR A 164 46.24 -5.74 43.02
C THR A 164 44.74 -5.69 42.68
N GLY A 165 43.99 -6.68 43.19
CA GLY A 165 42.76 -6.49 44.01
C GLY A 165 41.40 -6.24 43.33
N PRO A 166 40.27 -6.67 43.95
CA PRO A 166 39.24 -7.42 43.22
C PRO A 166 37.80 -6.86 43.24
N GLY A 167 37.02 -7.26 42.23
CA GLY A 167 35.56 -7.46 42.26
C GLY A 167 34.65 -6.24 41.98
N PRO A 168 33.38 -6.44 41.55
CA PRO A 168 32.63 -7.71 41.47
C PRO A 168 32.21 -8.12 40.05
N ALA A 169 31.98 -9.43 39.91
CA ALA A 169 31.51 -10.11 38.71
C ALA A 169 30.02 -9.89 38.46
N VAL A 170 29.67 -9.65 37.19
CA VAL A 170 28.28 -9.69 36.70
C VAL A 170 27.97 -11.14 36.29
N PRO A 171 26.86 -11.74 36.78
CA PRO A 171 26.58 -13.16 36.61
C PRO A 171 26.06 -13.49 35.20
N ARG A 172 26.52 -14.64 34.69
CA ARG A 172 25.91 -15.35 33.56
C ARG A 172 24.51 -15.84 33.97
N PRO A 173 23.51 -15.84 33.06
CA PRO A 173 22.21 -16.39 33.37
C PRO A 173 22.33 -17.89 33.64
N ARG A 174 21.95 -18.29 34.86
CA ARG A 174 21.72 -19.68 35.25
C ARG A 174 20.46 -20.18 34.57
N THR A 175 20.57 -21.33 33.92
CA THR A 175 19.48 -22.24 33.60
C THR A 175 18.65 -22.48 34.87
N PRO A 176 17.31 -22.29 34.85
CA PRO A 176 16.48 -22.74 35.96
C PRO A 176 16.52 -24.27 36.01
N GLY A 177 16.98 -24.79 37.14
CA GLY A 177 16.87 -26.19 37.48
C GLY A 177 15.42 -26.62 37.56
N ALA A 178 15.19 -27.85 37.14
CA ALA A 178 13.97 -28.58 37.39
C ALA A 178 13.68 -28.60 38.89
N VAL A 179 12.59 -27.93 39.28
CA VAL A 179 11.90 -28.23 40.54
C VAL A 179 10.84 -29.25 40.17
N GLU A 180 11.03 -30.45 40.69
CA GLU A 180 10.06 -31.53 40.71
C GLU A 180 8.85 -31.04 41.53
N LEU A 181 7.79 -30.66 40.84
CA LEU A 181 6.48 -30.44 41.46
C LEU A 181 5.81 -31.80 41.57
N GLU A 182 5.52 -32.20 42.80
CA GLU A 182 4.71 -33.37 43.12
C GLU A 182 3.47 -33.41 42.23
N SER A 183 3.27 -34.57 41.61
CA SER A 183 2.07 -34.90 40.85
C SER A 183 0.86 -34.93 41.78
N VAL A 184 0.19 -33.79 41.91
CA VAL A 184 -1.20 -33.78 42.38
C VAL A 184 -2.02 -34.56 41.36
N GLN A 185 -2.40 -35.78 41.70
CA GLN A 185 -3.38 -36.55 40.96
C GLN A 185 -4.73 -35.80 41.01
N VAL A 186 -4.99 -34.97 40.01
CA VAL A 186 -6.35 -34.62 39.66
C VAL A 186 -6.91 -35.82 38.92
N GLN A 187 -7.82 -36.55 39.57
CA GLN A 187 -8.72 -37.46 38.87
C GLN A 187 -9.43 -36.66 37.77
N VAL A 188 -8.97 -36.85 36.53
CA VAL A 188 -9.78 -36.55 35.37
C VAL A 188 -10.91 -37.58 35.43
N VAL A 189 -12.07 -37.16 35.94
CA VAL A 189 -13.32 -37.81 35.59
C VAL A 189 -13.42 -37.68 34.08
N GLU A 190 -13.27 -38.81 33.37
CA GLU A 190 -13.57 -38.88 31.95
C GLU A 190 -14.93 -38.21 31.71
N PRO A 191 -15.02 -37.17 30.86
CA PRO A 191 -16.33 -36.77 30.37
C PRO A 191 -16.90 -38.00 29.69
N ALA A 192 -18.06 -38.45 30.17
CA ALA A 192 -18.82 -39.52 29.55
C ALA A 192 -18.83 -39.30 28.05
N ARG A 193 -18.34 -40.29 27.29
CA ARG A 193 -18.32 -40.29 25.83
C ARG A 193 -19.65 -39.76 25.32
N VAL A 194 -19.62 -38.59 24.70
CA VAL A 194 -20.64 -38.23 23.74
C VAL A 194 -20.52 -39.28 22.63
N PRO A 195 -21.59 -40.04 22.32
CA PRO A 195 -21.50 -41.08 21.30
C PRO A 195 -21.01 -40.46 19.99
N GLU A 196 -19.94 -41.05 19.45
CA GLU A 196 -19.42 -40.72 18.13
C GLU A 196 -20.58 -40.76 17.13
N GLY A 197 -20.78 -39.64 16.41
CA GLY A 197 -21.63 -39.63 15.23
C GLY A 197 -21.11 -40.66 14.21
N PRO A 198 -21.98 -41.17 13.33
CA PRO A 198 -21.62 -42.26 12.44
C PRO A 198 -20.41 -41.91 11.57
N THR A 199 -19.50 -42.86 11.46
CA THR A 199 -18.28 -42.87 10.64
C THR A 199 -18.53 -42.34 9.22
N PRO A 200 -17.65 -41.49 8.64
CA PRO A 200 -17.84 -41.05 7.26
C PRO A 200 -17.73 -42.25 6.31
N GLY A 201 -18.80 -42.49 5.57
CA GLY A 201 -18.84 -43.51 4.51
C GLY A 201 -17.85 -43.23 3.37
N PRO A 202 -17.68 -44.19 2.44
CA PRO A 202 -16.69 -44.13 1.36
C PRO A 202 -16.82 -42.87 0.47
N PRO A 203 -15.73 -42.43 -0.19
CA PRO A 203 -15.73 -41.23 -1.03
C PRO A 203 -16.78 -41.36 -2.15
N ARG A 204 -17.72 -40.41 -2.16
CA ARG A 204 -18.93 -40.44 -2.98
C ARG A 204 -18.65 -39.90 -4.39
N PRO A 205 -19.36 -40.40 -5.41
CA PRO A 205 -19.35 -39.80 -6.75
C PRO A 205 -19.97 -38.38 -6.71
N PRO A 206 -19.42 -37.40 -7.46
CA PRO A 206 -19.94 -36.04 -7.52
C PRO A 206 -21.43 -36.02 -7.91
N GLY A 207 -22.25 -35.29 -7.18
CA GLY A 207 -23.70 -35.15 -7.42
C GLY A 207 -24.60 -36.31 -6.97
N ALA A 208 -24.09 -37.32 -6.26
CA ALA A 208 -24.92 -38.39 -5.70
C ALA A 208 -25.64 -37.95 -4.41
N VAL A 209 -26.97 -38.11 -4.40
CA VAL A 209 -27.86 -37.83 -3.26
C VAL A 209 -28.33 -39.15 -2.67
N GLN A 210 -28.06 -39.40 -1.39
CA GLN A 210 -28.57 -40.57 -0.66
C GLN A 210 -29.73 -40.15 0.23
N ILE A 211 -30.83 -40.92 0.19
CA ILE A 211 -32.04 -40.66 0.97
C ILE A 211 -32.30 -41.87 1.86
N PHE A 212 -32.39 -41.62 3.16
CA PHE A 212 -32.79 -42.58 4.19
C PHE A 212 -34.14 -42.14 4.73
N ALA A 213 -35.11 -43.05 4.84
CA ALA A 213 -36.43 -42.77 5.39
C ALA A 213 -37.12 -44.08 5.80
N ASP A 214 -38.12 -43.99 6.68
CA ASP A 214 -38.93 -45.14 7.11
C ASP A 214 -39.79 -45.67 5.95
N HIS A 215 -40.37 -44.75 5.16
CA HIS A 215 -41.14 -45.06 3.96
C HIS A 215 -40.70 -44.19 2.79
N MET A 216 -40.43 -44.80 1.63
CA MET A 216 -40.06 -44.09 0.41
C MET A 216 -40.82 -44.63 -0.80
N THR A 217 -41.39 -43.72 -1.61
CA THR A 217 -42.05 -44.03 -2.87
C THR A 217 -41.38 -43.25 -4.00
N MET A 218 -40.95 -43.96 -5.04
CA MET A 218 -40.36 -43.39 -6.24
C MET A 218 -41.36 -43.48 -7.39
N VAL A 219 -41.80 -42.33 -7.90
CA VAL A 219 -42.64 -42.25 -9.11
C VAL A 219 -41.73 -41.92 -10.29
N GLN A 220 -41.22 -42.98 -10.93
CA GLN A 220 -40.25 -42.87 -12.02
C GLN A 220 -40.79 -42.05 -13.22
N GLU A 221 -42.09 -42.17 -13.54
CA GLU A 221 -42.73 -41.41 -14.61
C GLU A 221 -42.75 -39.89 -14.38
N ARG A 222 -42.66 -39.46 -13.11
CA ARG A 222 -42.72 -38.04 -12.70
C ARG A 222 -41.41 -37.51 -12.14
N ASN A 223 -40.32 -38.30 -12.20
CA ASN A 223 -39.04 -37.96 -11.58
C ASN A 223 -39.19 -37.50 -10.11
N LEU A 224 -40.08 -38.15 -9.35
CA LEU A 224 -40.50 -37.71 -8.03
C LEU A 224 -40.16 -38.75 -6.97
N ALA A 225 -39.42 -38.35 -5.95
CA ALA A 225 -39.14 -39.14 -4.75
C ALA A 225 -39.91 -38.57 -3.56
N GLN A 226 -40.77 -39.37 -2.95
CA GLN A 226 -41.49 -39.02 -1.73
C GLN A 226 -40.98 -39.88 -0.58
N ALA A 227 -40.52 -39.24 0.50
CA ALA A 227 -40.00 -39.91 1.68
C ALA A 227 -40.70 -39.41 2.94
N GLN A 228 -40.99 -40.31 3.87
CA GLN A 228 -41.71 -40.00 5.12
C GLN A 228 -41.12 -40.81 6.28
N GLY A 229 -41.05 -40.17 7.45
CA GLY A 229 -40.52 -40.75 8.69
C GLY A 229 -39.00 -40.70 8.74
N HIS A 230 -38.46 -39.97 9.73
CA HIS A 230 -37.03 -39.79 10.01
C HIS A 230 -36.18 -39.61 8.75
N VAL A 231 -36.63 -38.74 7.84
CA VAL A 231 -36.00 -38.57 6.54
C VAL A 231 -34.65 -37.89 6.72
N ARG A 232 -33.60 -38.52 6.21
CA ARG A 232 -32.23 -38.00 6.18
C ARG A 232 -31.70 -38.06 4.76
N ILE A 233 -31.32 -36.91 4.22
CA ILE A 233 -30.67 -36.76 2.92
C ILE A 233 -29.21 -36.42 3.14
N GLU A 234 -28.31 -37.18 2.53
CA GLU A 234 -26.90 -36.83 2.42
C GLU A 234 -26.59 -36.42 0.99
N PHE A 235 -26.05 -35.22 0.82
CA PHE A 235 -25.58 -34.68 -0.46
C PHE A 235 -24.10 -34.27 -0.34
N GLU A 236 -23.49 -33.85 -1.45
CA GLU A 236 -22.03 -33.66 -1.57
C GLU A 236 -21.45 -32.69 -0.52
N GLU A 237 -22.22 -31.67 -0.13
CA GLU A 237 -21.75 -30.60 0.76
C GLU A 237 -22.45 -30.53 2.13
N GLY A 238 -23.34 -31.48 2.45
CA GLY A 238 -24.10 -31.41 3.70
C GLY A 238 -25.14 -32.49 3.92
N GLU A 239 -25.99 -32.23 4.91
CA GLU A 239 -27.03 -33.13 5.41
C GLU A 239 -28.34 -32.36 5.61
N LEU A 240 -29.47 -32.93 5.17
CA LEU A 240 -30.81 -32.42 5.41
C LEU A 240 -31.62 -33.47 6.16
N THR A 241 -32.26 -33.09 7.26
CA THR A 241 -33.17 -33.96 8.03
C THR A 241 -34.55 -33.34 8.13
N CYS A 242 -35.62 -34.14 8.04
CA CYS A 242 -37.02 -33.70 8.14
C CYS A 242 -38.00 -34.86 8.38
N ASP A 243 -39.27 -34.56 8.64
CA ASP A 243 -40.32 -35.58 8.82
C ASP A 243 -40.88 -36.08 7.49
N ARG A 244 -41.07 -35.19 6.51
CA ARG A 244 -41.58 -35.51 5.17
C ARG A 244 -40.79 -34.75 4.11
N LEU A 245 -40.51 -35.43 3.01
CA LEU A 245 -39.74 -34.90 1.88
C LEU A 245 -40.44 -35.23 0.55
N THR A 246 -40.48 -34.23 -0.33
CA THR A 246 -40.75 -34.41 -1.76
C THR A 246 -39.57 -33.88 -2.56
N LEU A 247 -38.85 -34.75 -3.27
CA LEU A 247 -37.69 -34.40 -4.08
C LEU A 247 -37.97 -34.65 -5.56
N PHE A 248 -37.79 -33.63 -6.38
CA PHE A 248 -37.79 -33.73 -7.84
C PHE A 248 -36.37 -34.10 -8.30
N THR A 249 -36.19 -35.30 -8.85
CA THR A 249 -34.86 -35.86 -9.15
C THR A 249 -34.19 -35.25 -10.38
N ASP A 250 -34.98 -34.61 -11.25
CA ASP A 250 -34.57 -33.89 -12.46
C ASP A 250 -34.05 -32.48 -12.14
N THR A 251 -34.84 -31.66 -11.42
CA THR A 251 -34.45 -30.29 -11.06
C THR A 251 -33.61 -30.22 -9.77
N LYS A 252 -33.58 -31.32 -9.00
CA LYS A 252 -32.98 -31.41 -7.66
C LYS A 252 -33.63 -30.49 -6.62
N ASP A 253 -34.89 -30.14 -6.81
CA ASP A 253 -35.68 -29.35 -5.84
C ASP A 253 -36.23 -30.25 -4.72
N ALA A 254 -35.82 -29.97 -3.48
CA ALA A 254 -36.26 -30.64 -2.27
C ALA A 254 -37.26 -29.76 -1.51
N TYR A 255 -38.46 -30.30 -1.27
CA TYR A 255 -39.49 -29.72 -0.41
C TYR A 255 -39.57 -30.54 0.88
N ALA A 256 -39.09 -29.97 1.97
CA ALA A 256 -39.02 -30.60 3.28
C ALA A 256 -40.06 -29.99 4.24
N GLU A 257 -40.74 -30.84 5.00
CA GLU A 257 -41.74 -30.45 5.99
C GLU A 257 -41.45 -31.15 7.33
N GLY A 258 -41.60 -30.40 8.43
CA GLY A 258 -41.46 -30.92 9.80
C GLY A 258 -40.02 -31.06 10.27
N ASP A 259 -39.68 -30.37 11.37
CA ASP A 259 -38.34 -30.26 11.99
C ASP A 259 -37.19 -30.28 10.97
N VAL A 260 -37.27 -29.38 9.99
CA VAL A 260 -36.30 -29.34 8.90
C VAL A 260 -34.99 -28.79 9.44
N ARG A 261 -33.91 -29.57 9.31
CA ARG A 261 -32.56 -29.12 9.67
C ARG A 261 -31.61 -29.38 8.51
N VAL A 262 -30.98 -28.31 8.03
CA VAL A 262 -29.94 -28.37 7.00
C VAL A 262 -28.61 -28.00 7.65
N ARG A 263 -27.61 -28.87 7.51
CA ARG A 263 -26.26 -28.66 8.03
C ARG A 263 -25.25 -28.67 6.88
N ARG A 264 -24.53 -27.57 6.70
CA ARG A 264 -23.42 -27.42 5.74
C ARG A 264 -22.22 -26.80 6.46
N GLY A 265 -21.16 -27.58 6.66
CA GLY A 265 -19.97 -27.11 7.39
C GLY A 265 -20.29 -26.56 8.79
N LYS A 266 -20.18 -25.24 8.97
CA LYS A 266 -20.49 -24.53 10.23
C LYS A 266 -21.89 -23.89 10.27
N GLU A 267 -22.63 -23.99 9.17
CA GLU A 267 -23.95 -23.40 9.01
C GLU A 267 -25.04 -24.40 9.41
N LEU A 268 -26.01 -23.92 10.17
CA LEU A 268 -27.18 -24.70 10.57
C LEU A 268 -28.44 -23.90 10.30
N TYR A 269 -29.29 -24.43 9.44
CA TYR A 269 -30.61 -23.88 9.12
C TYR A 269 -31.66 -24.77 9.78
N ARG A 270 -32.52 -24.20 10.62
CA ARG A 270 -33.70 -24.86 11.19
C ARG A 270 -34.95 -24.19 10.65
N ALA A 271 -35.95 -24.95 10.24
CA ALA A 271 -37.20 -24.44 9.72
C ALA A 271 -38.34 -25.45 9.92
N GLU A 272 -39.58 -24.99 9.83
CA GLU A 272 -40.74 -25.91 9.81
C GLU A 272 -41.07 -26.36 8.38
N LEU A 273 -40.79 -25.50 7.40
CA LEU A 273 -40.94 -25.77 5.98
C LEU A 273 -39.72 -25.23 5.24
N ALA A 274 -39.16 -26.01 4.33
CA ALA A 274 -38.05 -25.58 3.50
C ALA A 274 -38.24 -26.03 2.05
N HIS A 275 -37.96 -25.11 1.13
CA HIS A 275 -37.69 -25.41 -0.27
C HIS A 275 -36.20 -25.21 -0.51
N TYR A 276 -35.48 -26.22 -0.95
CA TYR A 276 -34.03 -26.17 -1.13
C TYR A 276 -33.62 -26.90 -2.40
N ASN A 277 -32.91 -26.22 -3.30
CA ASN A 277 -32.36 -26.83 -4.49
C ASN A 277 -30.95 -27.36 -4.19
N LEU A 278 -30.76 -28.68 -4.32
CA LEU A 278 -29.50 -29.35 -3.93
C LEU A 278 -28.32 -29.04 -4.85
N ASN A 279 -28.55 -28.46 -6.03
CA ASN A 279 -27.51 -28.17 -7.03
C ASN A 279 -27.09 -26.69 -7.00
N THR A 280 -28.07 -25.77 -6.99
CA THR A 280 -27.81 -24.32 -6.94
C THR A 280 -27.60 -23.79 -5.53
N HIS A 281 -27.84 -24.63 -4.52
CA HIS A 281 -27.84 -24.30 -3.09
C HIS A 281 -28.83 -23.22 -2.67
N LYS A 282 -29.72 -22.77 -3.57
CA LYS A 282 -30.72 -21.75 -3.28
C LYS A 282 -31.89 -22.38 -2.53
N GLY A 283 -32.39 -21.68 -1.52
CA GLY A 283 -33.54 -22.13 -0.78
C GLY A 283 -34.32 -21.03 -0.09
N ARG A 284 -35.55 -21.39 0.29
CA ARG A 284 -36.46 -20.59 1.09
C ARG A 284 -36.93 -21.40 2.29
N PHE A 285 -36.75 -20.84 3.48
CA PHE A 285 -37.06 -21.45 4.75
C PHE A 285 -38.15 -20.63 5.45
N LEU A 286 -39.18 -21.27 5.99
CA LEU A 286 -40.25 -20.60 6.74
C LEU A 286 -40.15 -20.93 8.22
N GLN A 287 -40.42 -19.93 9.07
CA GLN A 287 -40.14 -19.96 10.51
C GLN A 287 -38.70 -20.41 10.77
N ALA A 288 -37.78 -19.72 10.11
CA ALA A 288 -36.39 -20.12 10.02
C ALA A 288 -35.61 -19.58 11.23
N ALA A 289 -34.76 -20.43 11.80
CA ALA A 289 -33.68 -20.05 12.70
C ALA A 289 -32.36 -20.50 12.07
N ILE A 290 -31.48 -19.54 11.78
CA ILE A 290 -30.23 -19.75 11.05
C ILE A 290 -29.07 -19.42 11.99
N ALA A 291 -28.15 -20.36 12.14
CA ALA A 291 -26.90 -20.17 12.85
C ALA A 291 -25.75 -20.22 11.85
N GLN A 292 -25.15 -19.05 11.60
CA GLN A 292 -24.03 -18.87 10.69
C GLN A 292 -22.97 -17.99 11.38
N PRO A 293 -22.11 -18.56 12.22
CA PRO A 293 -21.17 -17.79 13.03
C PRO A 293 -20.35 -16.79 12.18
N PRO A 294 -20.25 -15.51 12.58
CA PRO A 294 -20.58 -14.95 13.89
C PRO A 294 -22.05 -14.51 14.11
N TRP A 295 -22.94 -14.70 13.12
CA TRP A 295 -24.31 -14.20 13.14
C TRP A 295 -25.35 -15.30 13.39
N TYR A 296 -26.43 -14.93 14.08
CA TYR A 296 -27.59 -15.77 14.34
C TYR A 296 -28.84 -14.98 13.93
N GLU A 297 -29.69 -15.61 13.14
CA GLU A 297 -30.86 -15.00 12.52
C GLU A 297 -32.11 -15.81 12.83
N GLY A 298 -33.24 -15.15 13.00
CA GLY A 298 -34.53 -15.82 13.16
C GLY A 298 -35.66 -15.02 12.54
N GLY A 299 -36.58 -15.65 11.82
CA GLY A 299 -37.67 -14.91 11.21
C GLY A 299 -38.71 -15.77 10.50
N GLN A 300 -39.74 -15.10 9.99
CA GLN A 300 -40.88 -15.77 9.35
C GLN A 300 -40.50 -16.41 8.01
N ALA A 301 -39.64 -15.75 7.24
CA ALA A 301 -39.08 -16.30 6.01
C ALA A 301 -37.61 -15.93 5.90
N ALA A 302 -36.78 -16.89 5.51
CA ALA A 302 -35.39 -16.67 5.12
C ALA A 302 -35.17 -17.18 3.69
N GLU A 303 -34.54 -16.36 2.86
CA GLU A 303 -34.28 -16.62 1.45
C GLU A 303 -32.80 -16.49 1.15
N HIS A 304 -32.27 -17.48 0.42
CA HIS A 304 -30.91 -17.46 -0.09
C HIS A 304 -30.88 -16.73 -1.44
N LEU A 305 -30.29 -15.53 -1.48
CA LEU A 305 -30.26 -14.69 -2.68
C LEU A 305 -29.13 -15.08 -3.63
N ALA A 306 -27.95 -15.32 -3.07
CA ALA A 306 -26.73 -15.74 -3.73
C ALA A 306 -25.86 -16.48 -2.70
N GLU A 307 -24.83 -17.20 -3.14
CA GLU A 307 -23.87 -17.83 -2.23
C GLU A 307 -23.35 -16.82 -1.18
N GLY A 308 -23.42 -17.18 0.10
CA GLY A 308 -23.07 -16.28 1.21
C GLY A 308 -24.02 -15.10 1.48
N VAL A 309 -25.14 -14.93 0.77
CA VAL A 309 -26.08 -13.80 0.95
C VAL A 309 -27.49 -14.29 1.35
N MET A 310 -27.84 -14.10 2.61
CA MET A 310 -29.14 -14.48 3.17
C MET A 310 -30.01 -13.25 3.43
N ARG A 311 -31.32 -13.37 3.21
CA ARG A 311 -32.29 -12.33 3.53
C ARG A 311 -33.43 -12.89 4.38
N VAL A 312 -33.67 -12.28 5.53
CA VAL A 312 -34.73 -12.65 6.47
C VAL A 312 -35.81 -11.57 6.48
N THR A 313 -37.08 -11.97 6.35
CA THR A 313 -38.24 -11.07 6.22
C THR A 313 -39.50 -11.68 6.84
N PRO A 314 -40.18 -10.93 7.73
CA PRO A 314 -39.59 -10.16 8.82
C PRO A 314 -38.86 -11.08 9.82
N GLY A 315 -37.88 -10.52 10.55
CA GLY A 315 -37.08 -11.30 11.49
C GLY A 315 -36.17 -10.46 12.37
N TYR A 316 -35.27 -11.14 13.08
CA TYR A 316 -34.28 -10.58 13.95
C TYR A 316 -32.88 -11.12 13.64
N LEU A 317 -31.87 -10.34 14.03
CA LEU A 317 -30.46 -10.65 13.93
C LEU A 317 -29.78 -10.46 15.30
N THR A 318 -28.85 -11.32 15.66
CA THR A 318 -27.98 -11.15 16.84
C THR A 318 -26.61 -11.79 16.61
N SER A 319 -25.59 -11.36 17.37
CA SER A 319 -24.32 -12.12 17.47
C SER A 319 -24.21 -12.91 18.79
N CYS A 320 -25.28 -12.90 19.60
CA CYS A 320 -25.41 -13.74 20.78
C CYS A 320 -25.86 -15.15 20.38
N SER A 321 -25.12 -16.17 20.80
CA SER A 321 -25.45 -17.58 20.52
C SER A 321 -26.47 -18.18 21.49
N HIS A 322 -27.03 -17.39 22.41
CA HIS A 322 -28.01 -17.86 23.40
C HIS A 322 -29.43 -17.84 22.80
N GLU A 323 -30.27 -18.76 23.26
CA GLU A 323 -31.67 -18.87 22.82
C GLU A 323 -32.59 -18.89 24.07
N PRO A 324 -33.40 -17.84 24.30
CA PRO A 324 -33.48 -16.59 23.55
C PRO A 324 -32.21 -15.72 23.69
N PRO A 325 -31.88 -14.86 22.70
CA PRO A 325 -30.69 -14.03 22.77
C PRO A 325 -30.88 -12.82 23.70
N HIS A 326 -29.85 -12.49 24.49
CA HIS A 326 -29.87 -11.33 25.40
C HIS A 326 -30.08 -9.98 24.68
N TYR A 327 -29.76 -9.90 23.39
CA TYR A 327 -30.10 -8.74 22.56
C TYR A 327 -30.39 -9.19 21.13
N ARG A 328 -31.30 -8.48 20.46
CA ARG A 328 -31.69 -8.76 19.07
C ARG A 328 -32.05 -7.49 18.32
N PHE A 329 -31.64 -7.41 17.07
CA PHE A 329 -32.01 -6.39 16.12
C PHE A 329 -33.21 -6.88 15.31
N GLN A 330 -34.41 -6.51 15.70
CA GLN A 330 -35.64 -6.98 15.07
C GLN A 330 -36.13 -5.96 14.05
N GLY A 331 -36.34 -6.38 12.80
CA GLY A 331 -36.72 -5.47 11.72
C GLY A 331 -37.56 -6.11 10.62
N ARG A 332 -37.94 -5.28 9.65
CA ARG A 332 -38.76 -5.72 8.52
C ARG A 332 -37.97 -6.57 7.54
N THR A 333 -36.71 -6.21 7.29
CA THR A 333 -35.80 -6.96 6.42
C THR A 333 -34.40 -6.90 7.00
N ALA A 334 -33.72 -8.04 7.09
CA ALA A 334 -32.30 -8.14 7.39
C ALA A 334 -31.61 -8.95 6.27
N THR A 335 -30.50 -8.44 5.75
CA THR A 335 -29.67 -9.10 4.74
C THR A 335 -28.27 -9.30 5.29
N VAL A 336 -27.82 -10.55 5.35
CA VAL A 336 -26.52 -10.95 5.89
C VAL A 336 -25.59 -11.36 4.76
N PHE A 337 -24.38 -10.79 4.75
CA PHE A 337 -23.30 -11.08 3.83
C PHE A 337 -22.21 -11.83 4.60
N ALA A 338 -22.20 -13.16 4.44
CA ALA A 338 -21.36 -14.09 5.20
C ALA A 338 -19.86 -13.79 5.05
N GLU A 339 -19.42 -13.59 3.82
CA GLU A 339 -17.99 -13.44 3.48
C GLU A 339 -17.40 -12.13 4.01
N GLU A 340 -18.21 -11.07 4.03
CA GLU A 340 -17.83 -9.73 4.49
C GLU A 340 -18.11 -9.53 5.99
N ALA A 341 -18.73 -10.52 6.65
CA ALA A 341 -19.26 -10.43 8.01
C ALA A 341 -20.16 -9.18 8.24
N LEU A 342 -20.84 -8.74 7.17
CA LEU A 342 -21.61 -7.50 7.10
C LEU A 342 -23.11 -7.81 7.14
N VAL A 343 -23.88 -6.98 7.83
CA VAL A 343 -25.34 -7.10 7.90
C VAL A 343 -26.02 -5.77 7.63
N HIS A 344 -27.04 -5.78 6.78
CA HIS A 344 -27.90 -4.64 6.49
C HIS A 344 -29.34 -4.89 6.97
N GLY A 345 -29.83 -4.04 7.85
CA GLY A 345 -31.21 -4.07 8.34
C GLY A 345 -32.00 -2.82 7.93
N ARG A 346 -33.31 -2.97 7.71
CA ARG A 346 -34.25 -1.84 7.53
C ARG A 346 -35.36 -1.87 8.57
N HIS A 347 -35.72 -0.69 9.06
CA HIS A 347 -36.71 -0.49 10.12
C HIS A 347 -36.43 -1.41 11.31
N VAL A 348 -35.23 -1.31 11.85
CA VAL A 348 -34.71 -2.18 12.90
C VAL A 348 -34.96 -1.54 14.26
N THR A 349 -35.41 -2.33 15.22
CA THR A 349 -35.46 -1.95 16.63
C THR A 349 -34.50 -2.85 17.40
N LEU A 350 -33.58 -2.25 18.16
CA LEU A 350 -32.72 -2.97 19.09
C LEU A 350 -33.55 -3.33 20.33
N PHE A 351 -33.67 -4.62 20.61
CA PHE A 351 -34.18 -5.16 21.86
C PHE A 351 -33.01 -5.67 22.71
N VAL A 352 -33.04 -5.37 24.00
CA VAL A 352 -32.23 -6.05 25.02
C VAL A 352 -33.21 -6.80 25.91
N GLU A 353 -33.06 -8.12 25.98
CA GLU A 353 -34.13 -9.03 26.41
C GLU A 353 -35.41 -8.75 25.61
N ASP A 354 -36.49 -8.38 26.30
CA ASP A 354 -37.77 -7.99 25.70
C ASP A 354 -38.02 -6.48 25.72
N PHE A 355 -37.03 -5.67 26.12
CA PHE A 355 -37.17 -4.21 26.19
C PHE A 355 -36.68 -3.54 24.89
N PRO A 356 -37.55 -2.80 24.16
CA PRO A 356 -37.14 -2.03 22.97
C PRO A 356 -36.36 -0.78 23.39
N LEU A 357 -35.10 -0.65 22.94
CA LEU A 357 -34.24 0.49 23.28
C LEU A 357 -34.26 1.59 22.22
N ILE A 358 -33.92 1.26 20.97
CA ILE A 358 -33.68 2.24 19.91
C ILE A 358 -34.24 1.74 18.59
N TYR A 359 -35.00 2.60 17.91
CA TYR A 359 -35.42 2.40 16.53
C TYR A 359 -34.42 3.06 15.56
N LEU A 360 -34.08 2.33 14.50
CA LEU A 360 -33.18 2.75 13.41
C LEU A 360 -33.86 2.50 12.06
N PRO A 361 -34.00 3.51 11.19
CA PRO A 361 -34.58 3.31 9.85
C PRO A 361 -33.71 2.40 8.97
N TRP A 362 -32.39 2.44 9.15
CA TRP A 362 -31.42 1.53 8.55
C TRP A 362 -30.31 1.20 9.56
N LEU A 363 -29.77 -0.02 9.48
CA LEU A 363 -28.65 -0.49 10.30
C LEU A 363 -27.63 -1.19 9.40
N SER A 364 -26.35 -0.88 9.56
CA SER A 364 -25.24 -1.62 8.95
C SER A 364 -24.23 -2.00 10.03
N VAL A 365 -23.87 -3.27 10.13
CA VAL A 365 -22.90 -3.76 11.14
C VAL A 365 -21.92 -4.74 10.50
N ALA A 366 -20.63 -4.49 10.67
CA ALA A 366 -19.55 -5.39 10.28
C ALA A 366 -18.75 -5.91 11.49
N ASP A 367 -18.15 -7.09 11.35
CA ASP A 367 -17.06 -7.61 12.19
C ASP A 367 -17.32 -7.58 13.72
N ARG A 368 -18.58 -7.87 14.12
CA ARG A 368 -19.02 -7.92 15.53
C ARG A 368 -18.85 -6.61 16.32
N GLN A 369 -18.50 -5.51 15.67
CA GLN A 369 -18.37 -4.23 16.36
C GLN A 369 -19.77 -3.71 16.64
N SER A 370 -20.04 -3.40 17.91
CA SER A 370 -21.31 -2.78 18.26
C SER A 370 -21.44 -1.46 17.47
N PRO A 371 -22.58 -1.23 16.78
CA PRO A 371 -22.84 0.03 16.09
C PRO A 371 -22.84 1.19 17.10
N PHE A 372 -23.18 0.93 18.36
CA PHE A 372 -23.03 1.89 19.44
C PHE A 372 -21.80 1.58 20.28
N PHE A 373 -21.04 2.60 20.63
CA PHE A 373 -20.02 2.47 21.67
C PHE A 373 -20.38 3.34 22.87
N PHE A 374 -20.05 2.85 24.07
CA PHE A 374 -20.27 3.54 25.33
C PHE A 374 -19.09 3.21 26.25
N LEU A 375 -18.24 4.20 26.48
CA LEU A 375 -17.01 4.08 27.25
C LEU A 375 -17.08 5.02 28.45
N PRO A 376 -17.61 4.56 29.60
CA PRO A 376 -17.54 5.30 30.83
C PRO A 376 -16.11 5.23 31.38
N GLY A 377 -15.66 6.31 32.01
CA GLY A 377 -14.32 6.35 32.59
C GLY A 377 -14.15 7.48 33.58
N LYS A 378 -12.97 7.50 34.20
CA LYS A 378 -12.55 8.58 35.09
C LYS A 378 -11.07 8.87 34.90
N ASN A 379 -10.73 10.14 34.72
CA ASN A 379 -9.33 10.59 34.75
C ASN A 379 -9.21 11.97 35.42
N LYS A 380 -7.98 12.45 35.64
CA LYS A 380 -7.74 13.73 36.33
C LYS A 380 -8.26 14.94 35.53
N LEU A 381 -8.26 14.86 34.21
CA LEU A 381 -8.54 15.98 33.32
C LEU A 381 -10.03 16.14 33.02
N TRP A 382 -10.71 15.04 32.72
CA TRP A 382 -12.13 14.98 32.36
C TRP A 382 -13.06 14.69 33.56
N GLU A 383 -12.48 14.39 34.73
CA GLU A 383 -13.18 13.80 35.88
C GLU A 383 -13.93 12.54 35.44
N GLN A 384 -15.21 12.41 35.78
CA GLN A 384 -16.10 11.36 35.26
C GLN A 384 -16.49 11.71 33.83
N PHE A 385 -16.39 10.75 32.92
CA PHE A 385 -16.79 10.95 31.55
C PHE A 385 -17.44 9.71 30.97
N VAL A 386 -18.17 9.92 29.89
CA VAL A 386 -18.77 8.88 29.08
C VAL A 386 -18.59 9.26 27.63
N LEU A 387 -17.80 8.49 26.89
CA LEU A 387 -17.63 8.66 25.46
C LEU A 387 -18.58 7.74 24.76
N MET A 388 -19.37 8.26 23.84
CA MET A 388 -20.39 7.47 23.18
C MET A 388 -20.59 7.92 21.76
N GLY A 389 -21.14 7.02 20.95
CA GLY A 389 -21.37 7.33 19.55
C GLY A 389 -21.92 6.18 18.75
N TYR A 390 -22.18 6.48 17.49
CA TYR A 390 -22.74 5.57 16.50
C TYR A 390 -21.76 5.40 15.34
N ARG A 391 -21.30 4.17 15.13
CA ARG A 391 -20.52 3.75 13.97
C ARG A 391 -21.47 3.50 12.81
N TYR A 392 -21.12 4.06 11.65
CA TYR A 392 -21.88 3.88 10.43
C TYR A 392 -20.97 3.40 9.31
N GLU A 393 -21.57 2.65 8.40
CA GLU A 393 -20.98 2.22 7.13
C GLU A 393 -21.98 2.57 6.03
N TRP A 394 -21.48 3.25 5.00
CA TRP A 394 -22.22 3.64 3.81
C TRP A 394 -21.63 2.95 2.58
N PRO A 395 -22.42 2.75 1.51
CA PRO A 395 -21.92 2.21 0.25
C PRO A 395 -20.72 3.00 -0.28
N LEU A 396 -19.91 2.37 -1.14
CA LEU A 396 -18.68 2.93 -1.74
C LEU A 396 -17.51 3.12 -0.76
N ASP A 397 -17.34 2.18 0.18
CA ASP A 397 -16.21 2.15 1.13
C ASP A 397 -16.13 3.40 2.03
N HIS A 398 -17.29 3.95 2.38
CA HIS A 398 -17.44 5.04 3.33
C HIS A 398 -17.79 4.49 4.72
N GLN A 399 -17.01 4.83 5.73
CA GLN A 399 -17.27 4.38 7.10
C GLN A 399 -16.89 5.47 8.10
N GLY A 400 -17.49 5.46 9.28
CA GLY A 400 -17.22 6.50 10.26
C GLY A 400 -17.90 6.32 11.59
N ALA A 401 -17.76 7.33 12.43
CA ALA A 401 -18.40 7.39 13.74
C ALA A 401 -18.93 8.80 14.01
N LEU A 402 -20.20 8.90 14.40
CA LEU A 402 -20.77 10.07 15.05
C LEU A 402 -20.48 9.94 16.55
N ARG A 403 -19.85 10.94 17.16
CA ARG A 403 -19.45 10.93 18.58
C ARG A 403 -20.21 11.99 19.37
N TRP A 404 -20.84 11.62 20.48
CA TRP A 404 -21.57 12.53 21.38
C TRP A 404 -21.09 12.32 22.82
N ASP A 405 -19.89 12.80 23.11
CA ASP A 405 -19.23 12.56 24.38
C ASP A 405 -19.77 13.48 25.48
N TRP A 406 -19.81 12.98 26.71
CA TRP A 406 -20.04 13.79 27.90
C TRP A 406 -18.84 13.69 28.85
N ARG A 407 -18.35 14.84 29.30
CA ARG A 407 -17.25 14.94 30.29
C ARG A 407 -17.70 15.85 31.41
N ARG A 408 -17.55 15.43 32.67
CA ARG A 408 -17.95 16.24 33.83
C ARG A 408 -17.20 17.56 33.92
N ALA A 409 -15.92 17.57 33.54
CA ALA A 409 -15.10 18.79 33.54
C ALA A 409 -15.39 19.75 32.36
N PHE A 410 -15.76 19.23 31.19
CA PHE A 410 -15.84 20.01 29.94
C PHE A 410 -17.24 20.13 29.32
N GLY A 411 -18.21 19.30 29.73
CA GLY A 411 -19.55 19.28 29.15
C GLY A 411 -19.70 18.31 27.97
N TRP A 412 -20.58 18.68 27.03
CA TRP A 412 -20.93 17.86 25.87
C TRP A 412 -20.03 18.17 24.67
N GLY A 413 -19.52 17.11 24.03
CA GLY A 413 -18.74 17.18 22.80
C GLY A 413 -19.40 16.38 21.68
N PHE A 414 -19.42 16.94 20.48
CA PHE A 414 -19.99 16.35 19.28
C PHE A 414 -18.92 16.26 18.20
N GLY A 415 -18.84 15.12 17.51
CA GLY A 415 -17.88 14.94 16.44
C GLY A 415 -18.30 13.93 15.40
N VAL A 416 -17.59 13.97 14.28
CA VAL A 416 -17.72 13.07 13.15
C VAL A 416 -16.32 12.65 12.74
N ASP A 417 -16.06 11.35 12.79
CA ASP A 417 -14.94 10.74 12.09
C ASP A 417 -15.47 10.08 10.84
N HIS A 418 -14.93 10.41 9.68
CA HIS A 418 -15.33 9.85 8.40
C HIS A 418 -14.09 9.40 7.63
N HIS A 419 -14.11 8.16 7.20
CA HIS A 419 -13.11 7.54 6.35
C HIS A 419 -13.77 7.15 5.05
N PHE A 420 -13.06 7.36 3.95
CA PHE A 420 -13.48 6.91 2.63
C PHE A 420 -12.30 6.29 1.90
N ASP A 421 -12.53 5.20 1.19
CA ASP A 421 -11.53 4.53 0.35
C ASP A 421 -12.11 4.23 -1.04
N THR A 422 -12.26 5.28 -1.84
CA THR A 422 -12.81 5.16 -3.19
C THR A 422 -11.71 4.89 -4.21
N PRO A 423 -12.04 4.41 -5.42
CA PRO A 423 -11.06 4.26 -6.49
C PRO A 423 -10.19 5.52 -6.68
N PRO A 424 -8.85 5.38 -6.85
CA PRO A 424 -7.91 6.51 -6.88
C PRO A 424 -8.26 7.61 -7.88
N GLU A 425 -8.83 7.22 -9.02
CA GLU A 425 -9.24 8.10 -10.14
C GLU A 425 -10.48 8.94 -9.83
N LYS A 426 -11.32 8.52 -8.87
CA LYS A 426 -12.53 9.26 -8.48
C LYS A 426 -12.24 10.24 -7.36
N PHE A 427 -12.08 9.74 -6.13
CA PHE A 427 -11.82 10.56 -4.95
C PHE A 427 -10.67 10.01 -4.10
N GLY A 428 -10.11 8.85 -4.45
CA GLY A 428 -9.08 8.21 -3.64
C GLY A 428 -9.53 7.96 -2.21
N LYS A 429 -8.60 8.11 -1.27
CA LYS A 429 -8.81 7.81 0.13
C LYS A 429 -8.62 9.02 1.01
N GLY A 430 -9.37 9.09 2.10
CA GLY A 430 -9.22 10.19 3.05
C GLY A 430 -9.86 9.95 4.40
N LEU A 431 -9.54 10.88 5.29
CA LEU A 431 -9.95 10.92 6.68
C LEU A 431 -10.38 12.35 7.01
N VAL A 432 -11.62 12.50 7.45
CA VAL A 432 -12.17 13.75 7.96
C VAL A 432 -12.53 13.54 9.43
N LYS A 433 -11.91 14.29 10.34
CA LYS A 433 -12.30 14.33 11.75
C LYS A 433 -12.71 15.74 12.13
N LEU A 434 -13.98 15.92 12.42
CA LEU A 434 -14.54 17.15 12.95
C LEU A 434 -14.95 16.90 14.38
N TYR A 435 -14.58 17.78 15.30
CA TYR A 435 -15.00 17.66 16.68
C TYR A 435 -15.18 19.03 17.29
N TYR A 436 -16.22 19.17 18.10
CA TYR A 436 -16.65 20.39 18.74
C TYR A 436 -17.04 20.07 20.18
N ASN A 437 -16.73 20.95 21.11
CA ASN A 437 -17.14 20.85 22.50
C ASN A 437 -17.65 22.20 23.01
N GLU A 438 -18.81 22.18 23.64
CA GLU A 438 -19.41 23.37 24.27
C GLU A 438 -19.05 23.39 25.76
N GLU A 439 -18.16 24.31 26.12
CA GLU A 439 -17.70 24.48 27.50
C GLU A 439 -18.69 25.36 28.29
N ARG A 440 -19.93 24.87 28.46
CA ARG A 440 -21.02 25.59 29.15
C ARG A 440 -20.81 25.74 30.65
N ASN A 441 -20.10 24.77 31.25
CA ASN A 441 -19.76 24.79 32.66
C ASN A 441 -18.39 25.46 32.84
N MET A 442 -18.36 26.79 32.76
CA MET A 442 -17.17 27.59 33.10
C MET A 442 -16.86 27.48 34.60
N ARG A 443 -16.32 26.33 35.03
CA ARG A 443 -15.71 26.16 36.36
C ARG A 443 -14.38 26.90 36.45
N ARG A 444 -13.74 27.17 35.31
CA ARG A 444 -12.59 28.06 35.19
C ARG A 444 -13.09 29.44 34.74
N PRO A 445 -12.66 30.54 35.37
CA PRO A 445 -12.91 31.87 34.85
C PRO A 445 -12.26 32.02 33.47
N GLU A 446 -12.83 32.86 32.61
CA GLU A 446 -12.36 33.09 31.24
C GLU A 446 -10.87 33.51 31.19
N SER A 447 -10.36 34.13 32.25
CA SER A 447 -8.94 34.48 32.42
C SER A 447 -7.99 33.28 32.46
N ASP A 448 -8.50 32.10 32.83
CA ASP A 448 -7.72 30.87 32.98
C ASP A 448 -7.76 30.01 31.70
N LEU A 449 -8.51 30.43 30.68
CA LEU A 449 -8.54 29.77 29.39
C LEU A 449 -7.24 30.05 28.61
N PRO A 450 -6.75 29.08 27.81
CA PRO A 450 -5.63 29.30 26.91
C PRO A 450 -5.88 30.51 26.00
N LYS A 451 -4.85 31.29 25.68
CA LYS A 451 -4.99 32.46 24.79
C LYS A 451 -5.58 32.03 23.45
N GLY A 452 -6.74 32.58 23.09
CA GLY A 452 -7.47 32.28 21.85
C GLY A 452 -8.57 31.23 22.01
N ALA A 453 -8.70 30.60 23.18
CA ALA A 453 -9.83 29.74 23.50
C ALA A 453 -11.10 30.57 23.75
N GLY A 454 -12.18 30.21 23.05
CA GLY A 454 -13.53 30.70 23.34
C GLY A 454 -14.38 29.61 24.01
N MET A 455 -15.65 29.91 24.28
CA MET A 455 -16.63 28.94 24.82
C MET A 455 -16.85 27.70 23.92
N PHE A 456 -16.43 27.80 22.65
CA PHE A 456 -16.54 26.75 21.64
C PHE A 456 -15.15 26.26 21.24
N ARG A 457 -14.81 25.05 21.68
CA ARG A 457 -13.51 24.41 21.41
C ARG A 457 -13.70 23.40 20.28
N TYR A 458 -12.84 23.42 19.26
CA TYR A 458 -13.02 22.56 18.09
C TYR A 458 -11.72 22.11 17.46
N ARG A 459 -11.82 21.02 16.68
CA ARG A 459 -10.81 20.58 15.70
C ARG A 459 -11.48 20.29 14.36
N ALA A 460 -10.72 20.56 13.30
CA ALA A 460 -11.00 20.09 11.96
C ALA A 460 -9.72 19.48 11.40
N LEU A 461 -9.77 18.18 11.09
CA LEU A 461 -8.70 17.43 10.43
C LEU A 461 -9.23 16.87 9.12
N VAL A 462 -8.51 17.13 8.03
CA VAL A 462 -8.76 16.54 6.72
C VAL A 462 -7.43 16.02 6.20
N ARG A 463 -7.34 14.71 5.97
CA ARG A 463 -6.23 14.07 5.26
C ARG A 463 -6.78 13.41 4.01
N HIS A 464 -6.20 13.70 2.87
CA HIS A 464 -6.69 13.22 1.58
C HIS A 464 -5.53 12.82 0.68
N GLN A 465 -5.63 11.64 0.09
CA GLN A 465 -4.71 11.17 -0.93
C GLN A 465 -5.51 10.81 -2.18
N TRP A 466 -5.24 11.54 -3.26
CA TRP A 466 -5.98 11.45 -4.51
C TRP A 466 -5.03 11.29 -5.70
N ARG A 467 -5.46 10.53 -6.71
CA ARG A 467 -4.75 10.42 -7.99
C ARG A 467 -5.70 10.79 -9.13
N PRO A 468 -5.91 12.10 -9.37
CA PRO A 468 -6.85 12.56 -10.39
C PRO A 468 -6.48 12.07 -11.80
N LEU A 469 -5.18 11.85 -12.05
CA LEU A 469 -4.65 11.31 -13.29
C LEU A 469 -3.66 10.17 -12.97
N PRO A 470 -3.39 9.23 -13.90
CA PRO A 470 -2.46 8.13 -13.67
C PRO A 470 -1.04 8.55 -13.28
N ASP A 471 -0.60 9.71 -13.76
CA ASP A 471 0.73 10.29 -13.54
C ASP A 471 0.73 11.41 -12.49
N THR A 472 -0.42 11.74 -11.92
CA THR A 472 -0.58 12.86 -10.98
C THR A 472 -1.08 12.38 -9.62
N SER A 473 -0.30 12.65 -8.58
CA SER A 473 -0.67 12.37 -7.19
C SER A 473 -0.82 13.66 -6.41
N MET A 474 -1.91 13.78 -5.67
CA MET A 474 -2.22 14.88 -4.78
C MET A 474 -2.35 14.37 -3.34
N VAL A 475 -1.69 15.04 -2.41
CA VAL A 475 -1.76 14.77 -0.98
C VAL A 475 -2.10 16.06 -0.25
N THR A 476 -3.16 16.05 0.53
CA THR A 476 -3.61 17.18 1.33
C THR A 476 -3.67 16.78 2.80
N ASP A 477 -3.09 17.59 3.68
CA ASP A 477 -3.23 17.52 5.13
C ASP A 477 -3.65 18.90 5.64
N TYR A 478 -4.80 18.98 6.28
CA TYR A 478 -5.33 20.18 6.89
C TYR A 478 -5.68 19.85 8.33
N GLN A 479 -5.11 20.58 9.27
CA GLN A 479 -5.37 20.41 10.68
C GLN A 479 -5.51 21.78 11.34
N ARG A 480 -6.71 22.08 11.83
CA ARG A 480 -7.03 23.32 12.55
C ARG A 480 -7.59 23.02 13.91
N PHE A 481 -7.15 23.77 14.90
CA PHE A 481 -7.65 23.72 16.27
C PHE A 481 -8.16 25.11 16.69
N SER A 482 -9.05 25.14 17.67
CA SER A 482 -9.49 26.40 18.30
C SER A 482 -8.33 27.12 19.01
N ASP A 483 -7.43 26.36 19.63
CA ASP A 483 -6.40 26.85 20.54
C ASP A 483 -5.25 25.85 20.69
N GLU A 484 -4.16 26.29 21.33
CA GLU A 484 -2.91 25.54 21.47
C GLU A 484 -3.04 24.29 22.37
N ASP A 485 -3.97 24.31 23.33
CA ASP A 485 -4.12 23.26 24.35
C ASP A 485 -5.23 22.26 24.03
N PHE A 486 -6.04 22.50 22.99
CA PHE A 486 -7.11 21.59 22.56
C PHE A 486 -6.64 20.13 22.50
N ARG A 487 -5.47 19.90 21.88
CA ARG A 487 -4.91 18.55 21.71
C ARG A 487 -4.61 17.88 23.05
N LYS A 488 -4.09 18.63 24.02
CA LYS A 488 -3.74 18.13 25.35
C LYS A 488 -4.99 17.90 26.20
N GLU A 489 -6.01 18.74 26.02
CA GLU A 489 -7.22 18.74 26.84
C GLU A 489 -8.29 17.75 26.35
N PHE A 490 -8.44 17.52 25.04
CA PHE A 490 -9.56 16.76 24.49
C PHE A 490 -9.17 15.43 23.80
N LEU A 491 -7.91 15.23 23.43
CA LEU A 491 -7.49 13.98 22.79
C LEU A 491 -7.01 12.95 23.81
N PHE A 492 -7.27 11.67 23.53
CA PHE A 492 -6.61 10.59 24.25
C PHE A 492 -5.13 10.55 23.94
N ARG A 493 -4.35 9.89 24.81
CA ARG A 493 -2.89 9.82 24.69
C ARG A 493 -2.46 9.18 23.38
N GLU A 494 -3.15 8.14 22.94
CA GLU A 494 -2.86 7.42 21.69
C GLU A 494 -3.06 8.36 20.50
N GLU A 495 -4.21 9.03 20.42
CA GLU A 495 -4.51 9.99 19.36
C GLU A 495 -3.58 11.21 19.39
N TYR A 496 -3.19 11.67 20.58
CA TYR A 496 -2.21 12.76 20.75
C TYR A 496 -0.81 12.39 20.23
N LEU A 497 -0.40 11.13 20.38
CA LEU A 497 0.91 10.64 19.91
C LEU A 497 0.92 10.39 18.41
N GLU A 498 -0.20 9.93 17.84
CA GLU A 498 -0.34 9.63 16.41
C GLU A 498 -0.52 10.88 15.55
N ASP A 499 -1.37 11.82 15.98
CA ASP A 499 -1.67 13.03 15.21
C ASP A 499 -0.57 14.08 15.42
N LYS A 500 0.57 13.95 14.75
CA LYS A 500 1.57 15.03 14.68
C LYS A 500 0.92 16.32 14.16
N ILE A 501 1.23 17.44 14.81
CA ILE A 501 0.72 18.76 14.40
C ILE A 501 1.22 19.04 12.99
N SER A 502 0.25 19.19 12.09
CA SER A 502 0.42 19.80 10.78
C SER A 502 -0.52 21.01 10.74
N ASP A 503 -0.23 22.01 9.92
CA ASP A 503 -1.19 23.09 9.65
C ASP A 503 -1.93 22.74 8.35
N PHE A 504 -1.78 23.53 7.30
CA PHE A 504 -2.21 23.15 5.95
C PHE A 504 -0.99 22.79 5.10
N MET A 505 -1.07 21.68 4.39
CA MET A 505 -0.14 21.26 3.35
C MET A 505 -0.91 20.64 2.20
N MET A 506 -0.62 21.06 0.99
CA MET A 506 -1.09 20.44 -0.24
C MET A 506 0.09 20.21 -1.18
N SER A 507 0.30 18.96 -1.59
CA SER A 507 1.38 18.58 -2.51
C SER A 507 0.79 17.87 -3.71
N THR A 508 0.95 18.45 -4.90
CA THR A 508 0.54 17.87 -6.17
C THR A 508 1.78 17.60 -7.00
N ILE A 509 1.98 16.35 -7.41
CA ILE A 509 3.14 15.93 -8.21
C ILE A 509 2.62 15.22 -9.46
N THR A 510 2.97 15.74 -10.62
CA THR A 510 2.75 15.11 -11.92
C THR A 510 4.09 14.60 -12.45
N SER A 511 4.26 13.29 -12.62
CA SER A 511 5.52 12.68 -13.03
C SER A 511 5.34 11.86 -14.30
N THR A 512 5.87 12.37 -15.42
CA THR A 512 5.89 11.71 -16.72
C THR A 512 7.21 10.95 -16.95
N GLU A 513 7.43 10.39 -18.14
CA GLU A 513 8.72 9.78 -18.50
C GLU A 513 9.86 10.80 -18.63
N GLY A 514 9.55 12.04 -19.04
CA GLY A 514 10.55 13.07 -19.38
C GLY A 514 10.71 14.17 -18.33
N TYR A 515 9.68 14.47 -17.55
CA TYR A 515 9.72 15.54 -16.55
C TYR A 515 8.84 15.24 -15.33
N SER A 516 9.08 15.96 -14.25
CA SER A 516 8.25 15.96 -13.05
C SER A 516 7.92 17.39 -12.66
N LEU A 517 6.64 17.69 -12.52
CA LEU A 517 6.11 18.96 -12.04
C LEU A 517 5.61 18.75 -10.62
N GLY A 518 6.03 19.60 -9.69
CA GLY A 518 5.60 19.61 -8.31
C GLY A 518 5.00 20.97 -7.96
N LEU A 519 3.89 20.97 -7.24
CA LEU A 519 3.31 22.12 -6.57
C LEU A 519 3.17 21.77 -5.10
N LEU A 520 3.78 22.55 -4.22
CA LEU A 520 3.70 22.43 -2.77
C LEU A 520 3.17 23.74 -2.21
N GLU A 521 2.09 23.65 -1.46
CA GLU A 521 1.50 24.76 -0.73
C GLU A 521 1.48 24.41 0.76
N THR A 522 1.96 25.33 1.59
CA THR A 522 1.87 25.22 3.05
C THR A 522 1.39 26.55 3.59
N GLU A 523 0.38 26.51 4.45
CA GLU A 523 -0.22 27.71 5.04
C GLU A 523 -0.42 27.54 6.54
N ARG A 524 -0.27 28.64 7.29
CA ARG A 524 -0.45 28.62 8.74
C ARG A 524 -1.91 28.85 9.09
N VAL A 525 -2.60 27.75 9.40
CA VAL A 525 -4.01 27.81 9.86
C VAL A 525 -4.14 27.97 11.37
N ASN A 526 -3.10 27.58 12.14
CA ASN A 526 -3.07 27.70 13.59
C ASN A 526 -2.13 28.84 14.03
N ARG A 527 -2.69 29.97 14.47
CA ARG A 527 -1.93 31.20 14.79
C ARG A 527 -0.92 31.06 15.95
N PHE A 528 -1.06 30.04 16.78
CA PHE A 528 -0.15 29.73 17.87
C PHE A 528 1.11 28.99 17.40
N ASN A 529 1.14 28.48 16.17
CA ASN A 529 2.32 27.87 15.56
C ASN A 529 3.20 28.94 14.89
N THR A 530 4.51 28.68 14.87
CA THR A 530 5.45 29.35 13.97
C THR A 530 5.64 28.43 12.78
N LEU A 531 5.32 28.91 11.58
CA LEU A 531 5.37 28.14 10.35
C LEU A 531 5.81 29.05 9.21
N ASP A 532 6.61 28.52 8.28
CA ASP A 532 6.90 29.19 7.02
C ASP A 532 5.82 28.82 6.03
N GLU A 533 5.00 29.80 5.64
CA GLU A 533 4.05 29.60 4.55
C GLU A 533 4.83 29.58 3.24
N THR A 534 4.60 28.55 2.44
CA THR A 534 5.33 28.36 1.18
C THR A 534 4.38 28.02 0.05
N LEU A 535 4.57 28.67 -1.09
CA LEU A 535 4.01 28.24 -2.37
C LEU A 535 5.19 27.97 -3.30
N GLN A 536 5.47 26.70 -3.54
CA GLN A 536 6.61 26.20 -4.30
C GLN A 536 6.14 25.46 -5.55
N ALA A 537 6.64 25.88 -6.70
CA ALA A 537 6.49 25.20 -7.97
C ALA A 537 7.85 24.69 -8.44
N THR A 538 7.98 23.39 -8.67
CA THR A 538 9.23 22.74 -9.10
C THR A 538 9.01 22.03 -10.43
N LEU A 539 9.91 22.24 -11.39
CA LEU A 539 9.99 21.49 -12.64
C LEU A 539 11.35 20.79 -12.71
N ASP A 540 11.35 19.46 -12.72
CA ASP A 540 12.54 18.62 -12.89
C ASP A 540 12.46 17.93 -14.26
N VAL A 541 13.27 18.38 -15.22
CA VAL A 541 13.40 17.74 -16.53
C VAL A 541 14.49 16.67 -16.43
N ARG A 542 14.07 15.42 -16.58
CA ARG A 542 14.95 14.27 -16.39
C ARG A 542 16.11 14.28 -17.40
N PRO A 543 17.28 13.71 -17.04
CA PRO A 543 18.44 13.67 -17.93
C PRO A 543 18.12 13.08 -19.30
N GLY A 544 18.08 13.94 -20.31
CA GLY A 544 17.75 13.59 -21.69
C GLY A 544 18.95 13.77 -22.61
N ARG A 545 19.09 12.88 -23.61
CA ARG A 545 20.14 12.98 -24.63
C ARG A 545 19.84 14.15 -25.59
N ILE A 546 20.80 15.03 -25.82
CA ILE A 546 20.67 16.13 -26.78
C ILE A 546 21.03 15.63 -28.18
N GLY A 547 20.01 15.53 -29.04
CA GLY A 547 20.15 15.09 -30.43
C GLY A 547 20.78 13.70 -30.53
N VAL A 548 21.77 13.56 -31.42
CA VAL A 548 22.52 12.31 -31.63
C VAL A 548 23.82 12.24 -30.82
N SER A 549 24.17 13.27 -30.06
CA SER A 549 25.43 13.33 -29.30
C SER A 549 25.35 12.52 -27.99
N ASN A 550 26.46 12.13 -27.38
CA ASN A 550 26.46 11.53 -26.03
C ASN A 550 26.37 12.59 -24.91
N LEU A 551 25.83 13.77 -25.22
CA LEU A 551 25.58 14.84 -24.27
C LEU A 551 24.18 14.66 -23.67
N PHE A 552 24.11 14.67 -22.35
CA PHE A 552 22.88 14.62 -21.57
C PHE A 552 22.67 15.94 -20.87
N SER A 553 21.44 16.44 -20.90
CA SER A 553 21.01 17.66 -20.22
C SER A 553 20.01 17.33 -19.14
N GLU A 554 20.23 17.88 -17.96
CA GLU A 554 19.33 17.85 -16.81
C GLU A 554 19.02 19.31 -16.44
N THR A 555 17.74 19.64 -16.33
CA THR A 555 17.29 21.01 -16.03
C THR A 555 16.36 20.95 -14.83
N LYS A 556 16.60 21.79 -13.82
CA LYS A 556 15.69 21.98 -12.69
C LYS A 556 15.34 23.45 -12.59
N LEU A 557 14.06 23.74 -12.42
CA LEU A 557 13.53 25.06 -12.14
C LEU A 557 12.72 24.98 -10.86
N ASP A 558 12.93 25.91 -9.96
CA ASP A 558 12.25 25.96 -8.67
C ASP A 558 11.87 27.40 -8.34
N ALA A 559 10.57 27.68 -8.22
CA ALA A 559 10.04 28.99 -7.89
C ALA A 559 9.27 28.89 -6.57
N VAL A 560 9.66 29.68 -5.57
CA VAL A 560 9.06 29.61 -4.24
C VAL A 560 8.76 30.99 -3.72
N SER A 561 7.54 31.19 -3.24
CA SER A 561 7.16 32.32 -2.39
C SER A 561 7.16 31.86 -0.95
N PHE A 562 7.92 32.53 -0.09
CA PHE A 562 8.02 32.28 1.34
C PHE A 562 7.38 33.42 2.13
N ASN A 563 6.71 33.07 3.22
CA ASN A 563 6.27 34.03 4.23
C ASN A 563 6.44 33.40 5.62
N THR A 564 7.48 33.80 6.34
CA THR A 564 7.72 33.33 7.71
C THR A 564 6.74 34.00 8.66
N LYS A 565 5.78 33.22 9.16
CA LYS A 565 4.82 33.66 10.16
C LYS A 565 5.28 33.23 11.55
N ARG A 566 5.59 34.19 12.41
CA ARG A 566 6.02 33.91 13.79
C ARG A 566 4.82 33.83 14.73
N ALA A 567 4.85 32.88 15.65
CA ALA A 567 3.87 32.84 16.73
C ALA A 567 3.95 34.13 17.55
N ARG A 568 2.81 34.79 17.77
CA ARG A 568 2.67 35.96 18.66
C ARG A 568 3.53 37.18 18.25
N SER A 569 3.78 37.37 16.96
CA SER A 569 4.51 38.52 16.40
C SER A 569 3.87 38.94 15.08
N ASP A 570 3.73 40.25 14.88
CA ASP A 570 3.29 40.84 13.60
C ASP A 570 4.46 41.10 12.64
N ASN A 571 5.69 40.79 13.07
CA ASN A 571 6.88 40.87 12.24
C ASN A 571 7.01 39.62 11.36
N ASP A 572 6.45 39.70 10.17
CA ASP A 572 6.54 38.69 9.12
C ASP A 572 7.74 38.97 8.19
N THR A 573 8.30 37.93 7.58
CA THR A 573 9.36 38.06 6.58
C THR A 573 8.96 37.30 5.32
N ASP A 574 8.66 38.02 4.25
CA ASP A 574 8.33 37.47 2.94
C ASP A 574 9.52 37.57 1.97
N ALA A 575 9.73 36.55 1.15
CA ALA A 575 10.74 36.55 0.09
C ALA A 575 10.31 35.61 -1.05
N VAL A 576 10.60 35.98 -2.29
CA VAL A 576 10.41 35.11 -3.45
C VAL A 576 11.77 34.68 -3.97
N ARG A 577 11.90 33.39 -4.30
CA ARG A 577 13.10 32.78 -4.88
C ARG A 577 12.75 32.12 -6.22
N VAL A 578 13.58 32.34 -7.23
CA VAL A 578 13.57 31.56 -8.46
C VAL A 578 14.96 30.96 -8.67
N ASP A 579 15.08 29.64 -8.60
CA ASP A 579 16.32 28.88 -8.87
C ASP A 579 16.21 28.17 -10.21
N TRP A 580 17.19 28.39 -11.07
CA TRP A 580 17.40 27.65 -12.30
C TRP A 580 18.73 26.92 -12.23
N PHE A 581 18.70 25.61 -12.43
CA PHE A 581 19.86 24.74 -12.44
C PHE A 581 19.92 23.95 -13.74
N GLN A 582 21.06 24.03 -14.41
CA GLN A 582 21.31 23.34 -15.67
C GLN A 582 22.60 22.53 -15.56
N ARG A 583 22.52 21.22 -15.80
CA ARG A 583 23.66 20.31 -15.79
C ARG A 583 23.80 19.61 -17.13
N LEU A 584 25.01 19.62 -17.65
CA LEU A 584 25.44 18.90 -18.84
C LEU A 584 26.39 17.78 -18.43
N ARG A 585 26.13 16.57 -18.92
CA ARG A 585 27.00 15.39 -18.74
C ARG A 585 27.37 14.83 -20.11
N TYR A 586 28.63 14.53 -20.36
CA TYR A 586 29.04 13.92 -21.62
C TYR A 586 29.63 12.53 -21.38
N ALA A 587 29.00 11.49 -21.92
CA ALA A 587 29.46 10.12 -21.72
C ALA A 587 30.60 9.77 -22.70
N LEU A 588 31.84 9.76 -22.19
CA LEU A 588 33.04 9.37 -22.93
C LEU A 588 33.15 7.84 -22.95
N ASN A 589 32.69 7.24 -24.04
CA ASN A 589 32.75 5.79 -24.24
C ASN A 589 34.01 5.38 -25.02
N TRP A 590 35.17 5.96 -24.71
CA TRP A 590 36.41 5.74 -25.49
C TRP A 590 36.93 4.30 -25.39
N PHE A 591 36.84 3.66 -24.21
CA PHE A 591 37.29 2.27 -24.01
C PHE A 591 36.45 1.55 -22.95
N ARG A 592 35.66 0.53 -23.33
CA ARG A 592 35.09 -0.41 -22.35
C ARG A 592 36.25 -1.25 -21.81
N PRO A 593 36.55 -1.28 -20.49
CA PRO A 593 35.61 -1.19 -19.35
C PRO A 593 35.59 0.12 -18.53
N VAL A 594 36.26 1.18 -18.99
CA VAL A 594 36.33 2.47 -18.28
C VAL A 594 35.25 3.41 -18.81
N GLU A 595 34.46 3.98 -17.90
CA GLU A 595 33.47 4.99 -18.21
C GLU A 595 33.89 6.31 -17.57
N VAL A 596 34.06 7.35 -18.39
CA VAL A 596 34.40 8.70 -17.94
C VAL A 596 33.26 9.64 -18.31
N THR A 597 32.76 10.39 -17.33
CA THR A 597 31.65 11.32 -17.50
C THR A 597 32.06 12.69 -16.96
N PRO A 598 32.66 13.56 -17.80
CA PRO A 598 32.77 14.97 -17.48
C PRO A 598 31.39 15.60 -17.28
N THR A 599 31.31 16.47 -16.29
CA THR A 599 30.10 17.19 -15.91
C THR A 599 30.40 18.69 -15.81
N ALA A 600 29.47 19.49 -16.33
CA ALA A 600 29.49 20.93 -16.17
C ALA A 600 28.08 21.38 -15.80
N ALA A 601 27.94 22.23 -14.80
CA ALA A 601 26.65 22.76 -14.40
C ALA A 601 26.73 24.25 -14.07
N VAL A 602 25.62 24.94 -14.28
CA VAL A 602 25.40 26.32 -13.91
C VAL A 602 24.11 26.41 -13.10
N ARG A 603 24.14 27.24 -12.06
CA ARG A 603 22.99 27.60 -11.24
C ARG A 603 22.86 29.11 -11.23
N GLN A 604 21.64 29.59 -11.40
CA GLN A 604 21.28 30.99 -11.19
C GLN A 604 20.10 31.03 -10.23
N THR A 605 20.26 31.78 -9.14
CA THR A 605 19.22 31.94 -8.13
C THR A 605 18.92 33.43 -7.95
N TYR A 606 17.68 33.81 -8.18
CA TYR A 606 17.18 35.16 -7.96
C TYR A 606 16.35 35.21 -6.67
N TYR A 607 16.58 36.24 -5.85
CA TYR A 607 15.84 36.53 -4.62
C TYR A 607 15.31 37.96 -4.68
N THR A 608 14.10 38.21 -4.20
CA THR A 608 13.52 39.57 -4.14
C THR A 608 14.00 40.41 -2.96
N LYS A 609 14.71 39.82 -1.99
CA LYS A 609 15.22 40.52 -0.79
C LYS A 609 16.62 40.03 -0.38
N ASP A 610 17.35 40.89 0.33
CA ASP A 610 18.65 40.61 0.94
C ASP A 610 18.57 40.49 2.49
N ILE A 611 19.66 40.06 3.15
CA ILE A 611 19.73 39.91 4.63
C ILE A 611 19.85 41.25 5.38
N GLN A 612 20.13 42.39 4.74
CA GLN A 612 20.48 43.60 5.49
C GLN A 612 19.24 44.30 6.08
N GLY A 613 18.66 43.69 7.12
CA GLY A 613 17.67 44.25 8.02
C GLY A 613 18.20 44.30 9.45
N GLY A 614 18.43 45.51 9.96
CA GLY A 614 18.87 45.79 11.33
C GLY A 614 18.28 47.11 11.82
N ALA A 615 18.48 47.48 13.08
CA ALA A 615 17.87 48.67 13.69
C ALA A 615 18.11 49.99 12.93
N GLU A 616 19.17 50.08 12.11
CA GLU A 616 19.50 51.24 11.28
C GLU A 616 18.99 51.14 9.82
N ARG A 617 18.43 50.00 9.38
CA ARG A 617 17.86 49.80 8.04
C ARG A 617 16.64 48.86 8.11
N PRO A 618 15.40 49.41 8.14
CA PRO A 618 14.23 48.60 8.44
C PRO A 618 13.85 47.55 7.39
N GLN A 619 14.29 47.62 6.12
CA GLN A 619 13.94 46.59 5.12
C GLN A 619 15.02 46.46 4.03
N GLY A 620 15.61 45.26 3.93
CA GLY A 620 16.44 44.79 2.82
C GLY A 620 15.63 44.64 1.53
N LYS A 621 15.40 45.76 0.83
CA LYS A 621 14.58 45.88 -0.39
C LYS A 621 15.40 45.80 -1.67
N ARG A 622 16.40 44.94 -1.75
CA ARG A 622 17.18 44.79 -2.99
C ARG A 622 17.13 43.36 -3.50
N ASP A 623 16.77 43.25 -4.77
CA ASP A 623 16.88 42.02 -5.54
C ASP A 623 18.33 41.53 -5.58
N VAL A 624 18.52 40.24 -5.34
CA VAL A 624 19.83 39.58 -5.34
C VAL A 624 19.83 38.48 -6.39
N LEU A 625 20.79 38.54 -7.32
CA LEU A 625 21.08 37.45 -8.25
C LEU A 625 22.38 36.76 -7.83
N SER A 626 22.30 35.47 -7.52
CA SER A 626 23.45 34.63 -7.22
C SER A 626 23.71 33.65 -8.36
N GLY A 627 24.93 33.63 -8.88
CA GLY A 627 25.40 32.68 -9.87
C GLY A 627 26.41 31.72 -9.26
N GLN A 628 26.32 30.44 -9.61
CA GLN A 628 27.29 29.42 -9.23
C GLN A 628 27.52 28.50 -10.43
N PHE A 629 28.77 28.10 -10.65
CA PHE A 629 29.09 27.05 -11.61
C PHE A 629 29.81 25.90 -10.92
N SER A 630 29.62 24.70 -11.46
CA SER A 630 30.31 23.50 -11.01
C SER A 630 30.88 22.74 -12.19
N LEU A 631 32.07 22.18 -12.00
CA LEU A 631 32.75 21.31 -12.95
C LEU A 631 33.11 20.03 -12.24
N GLY A 632 33.03 18.91 -12.93
CA GLY A 632 33.40 17.62 -12.38
C GLY A 632 33.73 16.61 -13.45
N SER A 633 34.27 15.48 -13.01
CA SER A 633 34.47 14.33 -13.87
C SER A 633 34.42 13.07 -13.03
N ASP A 634 33.55 12.16 -13.42
CA ASP A 634 33.39 10.86 -12.78
C ASP A 634 34.04 9.79 -13.65
N ALA A 635 35.01 9.06 -13.11
CA ALA A 635 35.63 7.92 -13.75
C ALA A 635 35.27 6.65 -12.98
N SER A 636 34.78 5.63 -13.68
CA SER A 636 34.46 4.33 -13.09
C SER A 636 35.02 3.19 -13.94
N LEU A 637 35.44 2.13 -13.28
CA LEU A 637 35.93 0.91 -13.93
C LEU A 637 35.13 -0.27 -13.39
N LYS A 638 34.42 -1.00 -14.25
CA LYS A 638 33.60 -2.14 -13.83
C LYS A 638 34.31 -3.46 -14.11
N LEU A 639 34.78 -4.11 -13.05
CA LEU A 639 35.40 -5.43 -13.10
C LEU A 639 34.42 -6.47 -12.57
N PHE A 640 34.42 -7.67 -13.13
CA PHE A 640 33.61 -8.76 -12.57
C PHE A 640 34.32 -10.10 -12.69
N ARG A 641 34.02 -10.99 -11.75
CA ARG A 641 34.40 -12.40 -11.79
C ARG A 641 33.19 -13.25 -11.44
N ILE A 642 33.04 -14.36 -12.17
CA ILE A 642 32.00 -15.35 -11.90
C ILE A 642 32.67 -16.54 -11.23
N PHE A 643 32.20 -16.86 -10.04
CA PHE A 643 32.61 -18.04 -9.30
C PHE A 643 31.58 -19.16 -9.54
N PRO A 644 32.02 -20.36 -9.94
CA PRO A 644 31.15 -21.51 -10.17
C PRO A 644 30.73 -22.14 -8.83
N VAL A 645 30.11 -21.34 -7.96
CA VAL A 645 29.57 -21.79 -6.68
C VAL A 645 28.08 -22.04 -6.86
N ALA A 646 27.66 -23.28 -6.61
CA ALA A 646 26.26 -23.65 -6.51
C ALA A 646 26.03 -24.26 -5.12
N SER A 647 25.12 -23.68 -4.34
CA SER A 647 24.85 -24.12 -2.98
C SER A 647 23.46 -23.72 -2.56
N ASN A 648 22.75 -24.61 -1.86
CA ASN A 648 21.47 -24.30 -1.25
C ASN A 648 21.53 -24.37 0.28
N VAL A 649 22.72 -24.15 0.86
CA VAL A 649 22.87 -24.08 2.32
C VAL A 649 22.00 -22.96 2.87
N ALA A 650 21.25 -23.26 3.94
CA ALA A 650 20.29 -22.34 4.57
C ALA A 650 19.24 -21.73 3.61
N GLY A 651 18.90 -22.41 2.51
CA GLY A 651 17.89 -21.92 1.55
C GLY A 651 18.33 -20.73 0.68
N LEU A 652 19.64 -20.44 0.64
CA LEU A 652 20.21 -19.32 -0.12
C LEU A 652 20.11 -19.51 -1.64
N ASN A 653 19.90 -20.73 -2.14
CA ASN A 653 19.74 -21.03 -3.57
C ASN A 653 20.75 -20.28 -4.47
N LEU A 654 22.04 -20.41 -4.15
CA LEU A 654 23.13 -19.84 -4.94
C LEU A 654 23.28 -20.66 -6.22
N ASN A 655 23.12 -20.00 -7.37
CA ASN A 655 23.37 -20.56 -8.69
C ASN A 655 24.29 -19.62 -9.46
N LEU A 656 25.60 -19.91 -9.37
CA LEU A 656 26.70 -19.05 -9.77
C LEU A 656 26.75 -17.76 -8.94
N LEU A 657 27.94 -17.37 -8.52
CA LEU A 657 28.15 -16.14 -7.77
C LEU A 657 28.96 -15.17 -8.63
N ARG A 658 28.35 -14.08 -9.06
CA ARG A 658 29.04 -12.98 -9.75
C ARG A 658 29.44 -11.93 -8.73
N HIS A 659 30.73 -11.71 -8.56
CA HIS A 659 31.26 -10.56 -7.83
C HIS A 659 31.61 -9.47 -8.83
N VAL A 660 31.05 -8.28 -8.64
CA VAL A 660 31.33 -7.08 -9.40
C VAL A 660 32.03 -6.10 -8.49
N VAL A 661 33.17 -5.58 -8.93
CA VAL A 661 33.94 -4.56 -8.22
C VAL A 661 33.99 -3.32 -9.12
N THR A 662 33.55 -2.18 -8.58
CA THR A 662 33.49 -0.91 -9.30
C THR A 662 34.25 0.15 -8.51
N PRO A 663 35.58 0.27 -8.70
CA PRO A 663 36.31 1.45 -8.27
C PRO A 663 35.83 2.69 -9.04
N THR A 664 35.74 3.81 -8.32
CA THR A 664 35.27 5.10 -8.82
C THR A 664 36.18 6.22 -8.30
N VAL A 665 36.44 7.20 -9.15
CA VAL A 665 37.12 8.44 -8.79
C VAL A 665 36.30 9.59 -9.34
N ALA A 666 35.80 10.44 -8.45
CA ALA A 666 34.95 11.57 -8.80
C ALA A 666 35.63 12.88 -8.40
N TYR A 667 35.97 13.73 -9.37
CA TYR A 667 36.42 15.09 -9.10
C TYR A 667 35.23 16.04 -9.12
N THR A 668 35.12 16.91 -8.12
CA THR A 668 34.05 17.91 -8.04
C THR A 668 34.61 19.25 -7.59
N TYR A 669 34.41 20.26 -8.43
CA TYR A 669 34.66 21.66 -8.17
C TYR A 669 33.35 22.44 -8.22
N VAL A 670 33.01 23.11 -7.13
CA VAL A 670 31.86 24.01 -6.98
C VAL A 670 32.42 25.37 -6.63
N HIS A 671 32.22 26.35 -7.52
CA HIS A 671 32.67 27.71 -7.30
C HIS A 671 31.89 28.37 -6.17
N GLN A 672 32.50 29.37 -5.52
CA GLN A 672 31.78 30.19 -4.54
C GLN A 672 30.64 30.95 -5.24
N PRO A 673 29.43 30.96 -4.67
CA PRO A 673 28.34 31.77 -5.21
C PRO A 673 28.71 33.25 -5.27
N THR A 674 28.24 33.98 -6.29
CA THR A 674 28.50 35.44 -6.42
C THR A 674 27.88 36.26 -5.29
N ALA A 675 26.77 35.77 -4.70
CA ALA A 675 26.20 36.28 -3.47
C ALA A 675 26.11 35.14 -2.43
N PRO A 676 26.48 35.36 -1.17
CA PRO A 676 26.61 34.30 -0.17
C PRO A 676 25.32 33.48 -0.01
N SER A 677 25.46 32.15 0.09
CA SER A 677 24.33 31.24 0.31
C SER A 677 23.76 31.30 1.73
N SER A 678 24.49 31.86 2.69
CA SER A 678 24.02 32.04 4.07
C SER A 678 22.93 33.12 4.22
N LEU A 679 22.33 33.55 3.11
CA LEU A 679 21.41 34.68 3.05
C LEU A 679 19.96 34.33 3.44
N PHE A 680 19.61 33.06 3.61
CA PHE A 680 18.33 32.60 4.19
C PHE A 680 18.54 31.19 4.77
N SER A 681 17.69 30.71 5.69
CA SER A 681 17.64 29.29 6.12
C SER A 681 17.33 28.30 4.97
N PHE A 682 17.13 28.83 3.76
CA PHE A 682 16.58 28.17 2.58
C PHE A 682 17.45 28.37 1.32
N SER A 683 18.78 28.28 1.45
CA SER A 683 19.68 28.37 0.29
C SER A 683 19.46 27.24 -0.71
N ALA A 684 19.36 27.56 -2.01
CA ALA A 684 19.42 26.57 -3.09
C ALA A 684 20.87 26.16 -3.43
N ALA A 685 21.83 27.06 -3.27
CA ALA A 685 23.23 26.86 -3.64
C ALA A 685 24.01 26.11 -2.55
N GLU A 686 24.81 25.12 -2.96
CA GLU A 686 25.74 24.43 -2.09
C GLU A 686 26.94 25.33 -1.76
N GLY A 687 27.60 25.08 -0.63
CA GLY A 687 28.85 25.75 -0.29
C GLY A 687 29.96 25.45 -1.31
N PRO A 688 30.96 26.35 -1.46
CA PRO A 688 32.11 26.09 -2.32
C PRO A 688 32.80 24.79 -1.93
N SER A 689 33.22 24.02 -2.92
CA SER A 689 33.81 22.70 -2.71
C SER A 689 34.87 22.44 -3.77
N ASN A 690 36.02 21.90 -3.37
CA ASN A 690 37.00 21.34 -4.29
C ASN A 690 37.52 20.03 -3.70
N ARG A 691 37.06 18.90 -4.26
CA ARG A 691 37.36 17.56 -3.72
C ARG A 691 37.48 16.49 -4.80
N VAL A 692 38.27 15.47 -4.49
CA VAL A 692 38.24 14.17 -5.17
C VAL A 692 37.62 13.15 -4.23
N THR A 693 36.70 12.34 -4.71
CA THR A 693 36.11 11.24 -3.94
C THR A 693 36.53 9.92 -4.54
N PHE A 694 37.16 9.08 -3.72
CA PHE A 694 37.48 7.70 -4.08
C PHE A 694 36.37 6.80 -3.56
N GLY A 695 35.75 6.02 -4.44
CA GLY A 695 34.70 5.08 -4.08
C GLY A 695 35.06 3.67 -4.53
N LEU A 696 34.67 2.66 -3.75
CA LEU A 696 34.79 1.26 -4.12
C LEU A 696 33.45 0.57 -3.83
N GLU A 697 32.69 0.29 -4.88
CA GLU A 697 31.48 -0.52 -4.79
C GLU A 697 31.82 -1.98 -5.04
N ASN A 698 31.32 -2.85 -4.18
CA ASN A 698 31.37 -4.29 -4.36
C ASN A 698 29.95 -4.86 -4.34
N LYS A 699 29.67 -5.76 -5.27
CA LYS A 699 28.35 -6.33 -5.45
C LYS A 699 28.42 -7.82 -5.69
N LEU A 700 27.74 -8.60 -4.86
CA LEU A 700 27.59 -10.05 -5.02
C LEU A 700 26.20 -10.36 -5.56
N GLN A 701 26.15 -11.08 -6.68
CA GLN A 701 24.91 -11.40 -7.37
C GLN A 701 24.83 -12.88 -7.67
N THR A 702 23.63 -13.44 -7.62
CA THR A 702 23.37 -14.83 -8.01
C THR A 702 22.14 -14.92 -8.91
N LYS A 703 21.90 -16.07 -9.55
CA LYS A 703 20.68 -16.31 -10.33
C LYS A 703 19.65 -17.07 -9.51
N ARG A 704 18.41 -16.58 -9.47
CA ARG A 704 17.28 -17.27 -8.83
C ARG A 704 16.09 -17.38 -9.78
N PRO A 705 15.29 -18.46 -9.71
CA PRO A 705 14.06 -18.58 -10.49
C PRO A 705 13.05 -17.52 -10.03
N SER A 706 12.44 -16.82 -11.00
CA SER A 706 11.49 -15.73 -10.74
C SER A 706 10.27 -15.87 -11.66
N GLY A 707 9.07 -15.74 -11.08
CA GLY A 707 7.77 -15.85 -11.76
C GLY A 707 7.32 -17.30 -12.01
N ALA A 708 6.07 -17.45 -12.45
CA ALA A 708 5.43 -18.76 -12.71
C ALA A 708 6.16 -19.60 -13.78
N ALA A 709 6.90 -18.96 -14.67
CA ALA A 709 7.66 -19.60 -15.76
C ALA A 709 9.11 -20.00 -15.37
N GLY A 710 9.53 -19.83 -14.11
CA GLY A 710 10.84 -20.32 -13.63
C GLY A 710 12.08 -19.65 -14.24
N LYS A 711 11.95 -18.53 -14.98
CA LYS A 711 13.09 -17.84 -15.60
C LYS A 711 14.10 -17.36 -14.56
N LEU A 712 15.38 -17.71 -14.74
CA LEU A 712 16.47 -17.27 -13.87
C LEU A 712 16.71 -15.77 -14.03
N ARG A 713 16.53 -15.00 -12.95
CA ARG A 713 16.87 -13.57 -12.87
C ARG A 713 18.08 -13.37 -11.96
N SER A 714 18.92 -12.40 -12.29
CA SER A 714 20.00 -11.94 -11.42
C SER A 714 19.39 -11.25 -10.19
N VAL A 715 19.82 -11.65 -9.01
CA VAL A 715 19.43 -11.09 -7.72
C VAL A 715 20.69 -10.66 -6.99
N ASP A 716 20.66 -9.47 -6.41
CA ASP A 716 21.74 -8.94 -5.58
C ASP A 716 21.62 -9.56 -4.19
N LEU A 717 22.71 -10.11 -3.68
CA LEU A 717 22.77 -10.73 -2.35
C LEU A 717 23.40 -9.78 -1.33
N ALA A 718 24.40 -9.05 -1.78
CA ALA A 718 25.13 -8.09 -0.99
C ALA A 718 25.63 -6.97 -1.90
N ARG A 719 25.52 -5.74 -1.43
CA ARG A 719 26.15 -4.55 -1.99
C ARG A 719 26.84 -3.87 -0.82
N TRP A 720 28.12 -3.55 -0.97
CA TRP A 720 28.80 -2.69 -0.01
C TRP A 720 29.64 -1.65 -0.73
N THR A 721 29.51 -0.41 -0.27
CA THR A 721 30.17 0.75 -0.84
C THR A 721 31.05 1.39 0.20
N VAL A 722 32.29 1.67 -0.17
CA VAL A 722 33.22 2.44 0.65
C VAL A 722 33.54 3.74 -0.07
N SER A 723 33.45 4.88 0.61
CA SER A 723 33.74 6.19 0.05
C SER A 723 34.71 6.97 0.94
N LEU A 724 35.72 7.57 0.31
CA LEU A 724 36.73 8.39 0.97
C LEU A 724 36.94 9.68 0.17
N PRO A 725 36.40 10.81 0.64
CA PRO A 725 36.65 12.10 0.02
C PRO A 725 38.00 12.67 0.45
N TYR A 726 38.68 13.38 -0.45
CA TYR A 726 39.84 14.21 -0.20
C TYR A 726 39.52 15.64 -0.59
N THR A 727 39.56 16.56 0.37
CA THR A 727 39.15 17.96 0.15
C THR A 727 40.39 18.84 0.02
N PHE A 728 40.59 19.49 -1.13
CA PHE A 728 41.73 20.38 -1.36
C PHE A 728 41.60 21.69 -0.59
N ARG A 729 40.44 22.35 -0.68
CA ARG A 729 40.11 23.56 0.06
C ARG A 729 38.82 23.32 0.84
N GLY A 730 38.90 23.41 2.16
CA GLY A 730 37.74 23.27 3.02
C GLY A 730 36.83 24.49 2.99
N ASN A 731 35.62 24.35 3.50
CA ASN A 731 34.67 25.43 3.66
C ASN A 731 34.66 25.89 5.14
N ALA A 732 34.70 27.21 5.37
CA ALA A 732 34.65 27.85 6.68
C ALA A 732 35.61 27.21 7.72
N ASN A 733 35.07 26.53 8.73
CA ASN A 733 35.79 25.99 9.89
C ASN A 733 36.44 24.61 9.65
N LYS A 734 36.37 24.03 8.44
CA LYS A 734 37.00 22.75 8.13
C LYS A 734 38.35 22.98 7.42
N PRO A 735 39.50 22.58 8.01
CA PRO A 735 40.77 22.58 7.28
C PRO A 735 40.68 21.83 5.94
N GLY A 736 41.26 22.41 4.89
CA GLY A 736 41.50 21.74 3.60
C GLY A 736 42.78 20.91 3.61
N GLY A 737 43.12 20.29 2.47
CA GLY A 737 44.33 19.51 2.29
C GLY A 737 44.34 18.17 3.02
N ARG A 738 43.16 17.54 3.19
CA ARG A 738 43.04 16.33 4.00
C ARG A 738 41.88 15.43 3.56
N PHE A 739 41.94 14.16 3.98
CA PHE A 739 40.86 13.21 3.78
C PHE A 739 39.66 13.56 4.68
N GLY A 740 38.45 13.35 4.19
CA GLY A 740 37.25 13.38 5.02
C GLY A 740 37.01 12.02 5.68
N ASP A 741 35.86 11.86 6.30
CA ASP A 741 35.50 10.62 6.99
C ASP A 741 35.26 9.50 5.98
N TRP A 742 35.58 8.26 6.39
CA TRP A 742 35.22 7.07 5.63
C TRP A 742 33.73 6.81 5.77
N SER A 743 33.05 6.66 4.65
CA SER A 743 31.64 6.26 4.63
C SER A 743 31.53 4.82 4.14
N PHE A 744 30.76 4.01 4.89
CA PHE A 744 30.43 2.64 4.54
C PHE A 744 28.91 2.52 4.45
N ASP A 745 28.46 1.91 3.36
CA ASP A 745 27.06 1.59 3.07
C ASP A 745 27.00 0.10 2.76
N LEU A 746 26.13 -0.63 3.45
CA LEU A 746 25.98 -2.08 3.32
C LEU A 746 24.51 -2.43 3.15
N GLU A 747 24.17 -3.04 2.01
CA GLU A 747 22.86 -3.64 1.76
C GLU A 747 23.03 -5.16 1.60
N LEU A 748 22.35 -5.94 2.43
CA LEU A 748 22.33 -7.40 2.34
C LEU A 748 20.90 -7.87 2.11
N THR A 749 20.70 -8.66 1.07
CA THR A 749 19.44 -9.32 0.73
C THR A 749 19.63 -10.82 0.51
N PRO A 750 20.11 -11.56 1.55
CA PRO A 750 20.42 -12.98 1.43
C PRO A 750 19.17 -13.82 1.11
N TRP A 751 18.00 -13.45 1.64
CA TRP A 751 16.72 -14.12 1.34
C TRP A 751 15.66 -13.11 0.88
N ARG A 752 14.59 -13.59 0.24
CA ARG A 752 13.46 -12.72 -0.17
C ARG A 752 12.74 -12.08 1.02
N TRP A 753 12.85 -12.69 2.19
CA TRP A 753 12.21 -12.24 3.42
C TRP A 753 13.15 -11.45 4.34
N LEU A 754 14.44 -11.30 4.03
CA LEU A 754 15.40 -10.60 4.89
C LEU A 754 16.18 -9.55 4.09
N ARG A 755 16.13 -8.31 4.55
CA ARG A 755 16.98 -7.21 4.12
C ARG A 755 17.66 -6.60 5.34
N ILE A 756 18.96 -6.41 5.27
CA ILE A 756 19.76 -5.75 6.31
C ILE A 756 20.46 -4.57 5.63
N GLU A 757 20.31 -3.38 6.20
CA GLU A 757 20.94 -2.16 5.72
C GLU A 757 21.77 -1.57 6.86
N SER A 758 22.99 -1.14 6.58
CA SER A 758 23.81 -0.51 7.60
C SER A 758 24.69 0.59 7.04
N ASP A 759 24.63 1.75 7.67
CA ASP A 759 25.39 2.93 7.32
C ASP A 759 26.31 3.35 8.46
N TRP A 760 27.55 3.69 8.09
CA TRP A 760 28.63 3.91 9.02
C TRP A 760 29.44 5.10 8.54
N ALA A 761 29.84 5.97 9.47
CA ALA A 761 30.89 6.94 9.20
C ALA A 761 32.00 6.80 10.23
N TYR A 762 33.24 6.86 9.75
CA TYR A 762 34.42 6.73 10.59
C TYR A 762 35.42 7.86 10.31
N PRO A 763 35.84 8.62 11.34
CA PRO A 763 36.70 9.77 11.12
C PRO A 763 38.08 9.35 10.65
N SER A 764 38.58 9.97 9.58
CA SER A 764 39.93 9.70 9.05
C SER A 764 41.04 10.40 9.85
N HIS A 765 40.68 11.34 10.72
CA HIS A 765 41.61 12.12 11.52
C HIS A 765 41.42 11.87 13.02
N PHE A 766 42.42 11.22 13.63
CA PHE A 766 42.48 11.02 15.07
C PHE A 766 43.25 12.16 15.73
N LEU A 767 42.56 13.09 16.38
CA LEU A 767 43.22 14.05 17.26
C LEU A 767 43.77 13.28 18.47
N LYS A 768 45.08 13.36 18.69
CA LYS A 768 45.76 12.80 19.86
C LYS A 768 45.18 13.54 21.08
N ASN A 769 44.33 12.86 21.86
CA ASN A 769 43.59 13.33 23.05
C ASN A 769 42.15 13.87 22.86
N SER A 770 41.51 13.79 21.67
CA SER A 770 40.06 14.06 21.58
C SER A 770 39.22 12.79 21.78
N ARG A 771 38.00 12.93 22.32
CA ARG A 771 37.01 11.85 22.45
C ARG A 771 36.46 11.38 21.09
N ASP A 772 36.89 11.98 19.97
CA ASP A 772 36.43 11.69 18.59
C ASP A 772 37.05 10.41 17.98
N ARG A 773 37.66 9.55 18.78
CA ARG A 773 38.11 8.20 18.36
C ARG A 773 36.97 7.20 18.18
N ARG A 774 35.72 7.66 18.06
CA ARG A 774 34.53 6.81 18.00
C ARG A 774 33.90 6.90 16.62
N MET A 775 33.25 5.82 16.22
CA MET A 775 32.35 5.77 15.07
C MET A 775 31.35 6.93 15.16
N THR A 776 31.34 7.83 14.17
CA THR A 776 30.57 9.09 14.24
C THR A 776 29.08 8.85 14.07
N SER A 777 28.72 7.83 13.31
CA SER A 777 27.35 7.35 13.17
C SER A 777 27.34 5.87 12.83
N TRP A 778 26.38 5.14 13.39
CA TRP A 778 26.06 3.76 13.01
C TRP A 778 24.55 3.58 13.01
N ASN A 779 24.01 3.27 11.83
CA ASN A 779 22.62 2.88 11.66
C ASN A 779 22.58 1.43 11.18
N LEU A 780 21.61 0.68 11.67
CA LEU A 780 21.35 -0.70 11.27
C LEU A 780 19.84 -0.90 11.19
N ASP A 781 19.35 -1.09 9.97
CA ASP A 781 17.95 -1.42 9.71
C ASP A 781 17.85 -2.88 9.27
N VAL A 782 16.95 -3.61 9.95
CA VAL A 782 16.68 -5.02 9.64
C VAL A 782 15.22 -5.16 9.28
N VAL A 783 14.95 -5.42 8.00
CA VAL A 783 13.61 -5.62 7.47
C VAL A 783 13.37 -7.10 7.23
N MET A 784 12.41 -7.66 7.97
CA MET A 784 11.94 -9.03 7.79
C MET A 784 10.54 -9.04 7.15
N ALA A 785 10.47 -9.39 5.87
CA ALA A 785 9.22 -9.56 5.14
C ALA A 785 8.68 -10.98 5.32
N GLY A 786 7.92 -11.21 6.39
CA GLY A 786 7.15 -12.43 6.59
C GLY A 786 5.95 -12.49 5.63
N GLY A 787 5.85 -13.57 4.85
CA GLY A 787 4.68 -13.81 4.01
C GLY A 787 3.42 -13.97 4.87
N ARG A 788 2.44 -13.09 4.68
CA ARG A 788 1.05 -13.33 5.12
C ARG A 788 0.48 -14.49 4.30
N ARG A 789 0.56 -15.69 4.87
CA ARG A 789 -0.44 -16.75 4.72
C ARG A 789 -0.72 -17.28 6.12
N GLY A 790 -1.84 -16.88 6.69
CA GLY A 790 -2.25 -17.25 8.03
C GLY A 790 -3.10 -16.16 8.67
N GLN A 791 -4.41 -16.35 8.65
CA GLN A 791 -5.37 -15.62 9.46
C GLN A 791 -4.95 -15.65 10.93
N THR A 792 -4.89 -14.49 11.56
CA THR A 792 -5.54 -14.13 12.83
C THR A 792 -5.17 -12.68 13.12
N LYS A 793 -6.13 -11.77 12.94
CA LYS A 793 -6.08 -10.46 13.58
C LYS A 793 -6.25 -10.72 15.08
N THR A 794 -5.16 -10.72 15.83
CA THR A 794 -5.21 -10.44 17.27
C THR A 794 -4.98 -8.93 17.44
N PRO A 795 -5.89 -8.20 18.10
CA PRO A 795 -5.62 -6.82 18.48
C PRO A 795 -4.59 -6.83 19.61
N SER A 796 -3.49 -6.12 19.44
CA SER A 796 -2.61 -5.75 20.55
C SER A 796 -3.35 -4.72 21.40
N THR A 797 -3.62 -5.10 22.65
CA THR A 797 -4.00 -4.25 23.78
C THR A 797 -3.10 -3.05 23.96
#